data_AF-A0A7M7GC64-F1
#
_entry.id   AF-A0A7M7GC64-F1
#
_cell.length_a   1.000
_cell.length_b   1.000
_cell.length_c   1.000
_cell.angle_alpha   90.00
_cell.angle_beta   90.00
_cell.angle_gamma   90.00
#
_symmetry.space_group_name_H-M   'P 1'
#
loop_
_entity.id
_entity.type
_entity.pdbx_description
1 polymer ?
#
loop_
_entity_poly.entity_id
_entity_poly.type
_entity_poly.pdbx_seq_one_letter_code
_entity_poly.pdbx_strand_id
1 'polypeptide(L)'
;MSESIQSIQGTFVSEKISKVRWKHEDFTDANYFLTGSWDDSANKVSYWTFQKNDEEELYPACITSYPVIGDVTEIKFIGPDHFVCSSSAGNVKVLKLQDEPFPEIKEENAWDKIHRFRYKEPASCTALSTFEQDIVTVGEDGRINLLTAQQKNPVRTIDEADSCSLYCVDFLRHSEILTGNIRGHMKVWDLRSDQDTPSTTIMLSEQTKTEATSIAHHPTQKHIVVAGGGDGSLTVWDLRYNTYPTSQLSAHSKSVSEILFHRDRPDNLFTCSISGEVWHWNNTQQSKLKLDATDTHWLNTIASKGKLQVNSICTPLHKPVNSIDIDKTTLLFGCDNEAIYSATSSIASTAAAAAQKSQVQLNPYTGLPYTPRYHEFYRKRITLPVFEYRADFMRLLAQHQCIVLVGETGSGKTTQIPQWCVEYSKSAGTKAVACTQPRRVAAMSVAQRVSEEMDVALGQEVGYSIRFEDCSSSKTILKYMTDGMLLREGMSDPMLEAYQVILLDEAHERTLATDLLMGVLKEVIKQRSDLKLIIMSATLDAGKFQQYFDNAPLMNVPGRTHPVEIFYTPEPERDYLEAAIRTVVQIHMCEEVPGDLLLFLTGQEEIEEACKRIKREMDSLGPEVGTLTCIPLYSTLPPALQQRIFEPAPPTKPNGGIGRKVVVSTNIAETSLTIDGVVFVIDPGFAKQKVYNPRVRVESLLVSPISKASAQQRAGRAGRTKPGKCFRLYTEKAYKNEMQENTYPEILRSNLGSVVLQLKKLGIDDLVHFDFMDPPAPETLMRALELLNYLAALDDDGNLTDLGAVMAEFPLDPQLAKMLIASCNHNCSNEILSITAMLSVPQCFVRPNEAKKAADEAKMRFAHIDGDHLTLLNVYHAFKQNQEDNQWCYDNFVNYRSLKSGDNVRQQLSRIMDRFQLKRTSTDFTSKDYYINIRKALVNGFFMQVAHLERTGHYLTIKDNQIVQLHPSSCLDHKPDWVIYNEFVLTTKNYIRTVTDIKPDWLLRIAPQYYDLQNFPQCEAKRQLEVIQARLDSKQYQEGF
;
A
#
# COMPACT_ATOMS: atom_id res chain seq x y z
N MET A 1 31.16 -30.55 30.92
CA MET A 1 30.03 -30.98 31.77
C MET A 1 28.80 -30.87 30.91
N SER A 2 28.15 -32.00 30.66
CA SER A 2 26.94 -32.15 29.84
C SER A 2 25.78 -31.36 30.45
N GLU A 3 25.19 -30.43 29.70
CA GLU A 3 23.89 -29.86 30.05
C GLU A 3 22.83 -30.96 29.91
N SER A 4 22.45 -31.55 31.05
CA SER A 4 21.53 -32.67 31.14
C SER A 4 20.09 -32.22 30.91
N ILE A 5 19.40 -32.84 29.95
CA ILE A 5 17.93 -32.88 29.90
C ILE A 5 17.45 -33.47 31.22
N GLN A 6 16.68 -32.70 32.00
CA GLN A 6 16.36 -33.05 33.38
C GLN A 6 15.22 -34.07 33.53
N SER A 7 14.38 -34.31 32.52
CA SER A 7 13.38 -35.40 32.57
C SER A 7 12.90 -35.82 31.18
N ILE A 8 13.26 -37.04 30.77
CA ILE A 8 12.55 -37.76 29.71
C ILE A 8 11.51 -38.62 30.42
N GLN A 9 10.23 -38.34 30.20
CA GLN A 9 9.13 -39.14 30.71
C GLN A 9 8.58 -39.99 29.57
N GLY A 10 8.60 -41.30 29.77
CA GLY A 10 7.98 -42.26 28.85
C GLY A 10 6.67 -42.76 29.43
N THR A 11 5.59 -42.65 28.68
CA THR A 11 4.29 -43.21 29.05
C THR A 11 3.94 -44.34 28.12
N PHE A 12 3.65 -45.50 28.71
CA PHE A 12 3.21 -46.67 27.96
C PHE A 12 1.78 -46.48 27.46
N VAL A 13 1.57 -46.70 26.16
CA VAL A 13 0.30 -46.44 25.47
C VAL A 13 -0.27 -47.68 24.78
N SER A 14 0.30 -48.87 25.02
CA SER A 14 -0.16 -50.18 24.52
C SER A 14 -0.25 -50.35 23.00
N GLU A 15 0.33 -49.41 22.24
CA GLU A 15 0.28 -49.34 20.77
C GLU A 15 1.60 -48.80 20.24
N LYS A 16 2.08 -49.34 19.12
CA LYS A 16 3.32 -48.82 18.50
C LYS A 16 3.00 -47.54 17.74
N ILE A 17 3.80 -46.50 17.97
CA ILE A 17 3.50 -45.17 17.43
C ILE A 17 4.30 -44.92 16.16
N SER A 18 3.61 -44.73 15.04
CA SER A 18 4.22 -44.38 13.75
C SER A 18 4.41 -42.87 13.59
N LYS A 19 3.44 -42.06 14.02
CA LYS A 19 3.44 -40.60 13.86
C LYS A 19 2.92 -39.88 15.08
N VAL A 20 3.50 -38.72 15.40
CA VAL A 20 3.07 -37.82 16.48
C VAL A 20 2.96 -36.39 15.95
N ARG A 21 1.87 -35.68 16.27
CA ARG A 21 1.67 -34.27 15.89
C ARG A 21 1.01 -33.44 16.98
N TRP A 22 1.62 -32.32 17.33
CA TRP A 22 1.03 -31.33 18.23
C TRP A 22 -0.14 -30.60 17.58
N LYS A 23 -1.23 -30.41 18.32
CA LYS A 23 -2.24 -29.40 18.00
C LYS A 23 -1.71 -28.06 18.50
N HIS A 24 -0.95 -27.37 17.65
CA HIS A 24 -0.38 -26.08 18.02
C HIS A 24 -1.48 -25.04 18.26
N GLU A 25 -1.53 -24.50 19.48
CA GLU A 25 -2.40 -23.37 19.83
C GLU A 25 -1.60 -22.07 19.83
N ASP A 26 -2.22 -20.98 19.38
CA ASP A 26 -1.57 -19.68 19.40
C ASP A 26 -1.42 -19.20 20.86
N PHE A 27 -0.20 -18.82 21.26
CA PHE A 27 0.16 -18.17 22.54
C PHE A 27 0.17 -19.06 23.81
N THR A 28 -0.56 -20.17 23.87
CA THR A 28 -0.53 -21.14 24.99
C THR A 28 0.33 -22.35 24.65
N ASP A 29 0.82 -23.08 25.66
CA ASP A 29 1.52 -24.35 25.40
C ASP A 29 0.48 -25.36 24.92
N ALA A 30 0.79 -26.10 23.85
CA ALA A 30 -0.13 -27.09 23.32
C ALA A 30 -0.39 -28.16 24.39
N ASN A 31 -1.67 -28.40 24.70
CA ASN A 31 -2.07 -29.45 25.64
C ASN A 31 -2.62 -30.68 24.94
N TYR A 32 -2.72 -30.65 23.61
CA TYR A 32 -3.37 -31.67 22.80
C TYR A 32 -2.48 -32.11 21.64
N PHE A 33 -2.51 -33.39 21.31
CA PHE A 33 -1.73 -33.94 20.20
C PHE A 33 -2.40 -35.20 19.63
N LEU A 34 -1.99 -35.59 18.42
CA LEU A 34 -2.44 -36.78 17.72
C LEU A 34 -1.32 -37.82 17.64
N THR A 35 -1.69 -39.10 17.70
CA THR A 35 -0.81 -40.21 17.34
C THR A 35 -1.43 -41.13 16.31
N GLY A 36 -0.59 -41.72 15.47
CA GLY A 36 -0.96 -42.82 14.57
C GLY A 36 -0.30 -44.12 15.01
N SER A 37 -1.04 -45.23 14.94
CA SER A 37 -0.52 -46.56 15.25
C SER A 37 -0.07 -47.33 14.00
N TRP A 38 0.83 -48.31 14.19
CA TRP A 38 1.21 -49.27 13.15
C TRP A 38 1.54 -50.65 13.70
N ASP A 39 1.46 -51.68 12.86
CA ASP A 39 1.79 -53.07 13.22
C ASP A 39 1.03 -53.56 14.47
N ASP A 40 -0.21 -53.08 14.63
CA ASP A 40 -1.19 -53.46 15.64
C ASP A 40 -2.37 -54.21 15.01
N SER A 41 -3.07 -55.03 15.82
CA SER A 41 -4.22 -55.82 15.34
C SER A 41 -5.39 -54.98 14.78
N ALA A 42 -5.49 -53.73 15.23
CA ALA A 42 -6.44 -52.73 14.74
C ALA A 42 -5.80 -51.34 14.82
N ASN A 43 -5.32 -50.82 13.70
CA ASN A 43 -4.67 -49.52 13.66
C ASN A 43 -5.67 -48.36 13.79
N LYS A 44 -5.23 -47.26 14.39
CA LYS A 44 -6.07 -46.09 14.64
C LYS A 44 -5.26 -44.79 14.75
N VAL A 45 -5.98 -43.68 14.64
CA VAL A 45 -5.49 -42.36 15.03
C VAL A 45 -6.12 -41.99 16.35
N SER A 46 -5.30 -41.61 17.33
CA SER A 46 -5.74 -41.29 18.70
C SER A 46 -5.47 -39.81 19.01
N TYR A 47 -6.44 -39.15 19.64
CA TYR A 47 -6.34 -37.77 20.12
C TYR A 47 -6.11 -37.78 21.63
N TRP A 48 -5.08 -37.07 22.07
CA TRP A 48 -4.55 -37.12 23.42
C TRP A 48 -4.53 -35.74 24.06
N THR A 49 -4.52 -35.72 25.39
CA THR A 49 -4.20 -34.54 26.19
C THR A 49 -3.26 -34.89 27.34
N PHE A 50 -2.58 -33.90 27.93
CA PHE A 50 -1.83 -34.11 29.17
C PHE A 50 -2.70 -33.86 30.39
N GLN A 51 -2.78 -34.85 31.29
CA GLN A 51 -3.42 -34.75 32.60
C GLN A 51 -2.38 -34.84 33.70
N LYS A 52 -2.69 -34.31 34.89
CA LYS A 52 -1.84 -34.43 36.07
C LYS A 52 -2.31 -35.59 36.94
N ASN A 53 -1.38 -36.40 37.44
CA ASN A 53 -1.67 -37.39 38.47
C ASN A 53 -1.73 -36.72 39.86
N ASP A 54 -2.03 -37.50 40.91
CA ASP A 54 -2.10 -37.03 42.31
C ASP A 54 -0.76 -36.46 42.82
N GLU A 55 0.35 -36.70 42.11
CA GLU A 55 1.70 -36.21 42.40
C GLU A 55 2.11 -35.00 41.52
N GLU A 56 1.14 -34.39 40.80
CA GLU A 56 1.31 -33.31 39.83
C GLU A 56 2.19 -33.62 38.59
N GLU A 57 2.54 -34.89 38.36
CA GLU A 57 3.25 -35.30 37.13
C GLU A 57 2.30 -35.36 35.94
N LEU A 58 2.74 -34.81 34.81
CA LEU A 58 1.99 -34.82 33.56
C LEU A 58 2.10 -36.19 32.90
N TYR A 59 0.96 -36.79 32.54
CA TYR A 59 0.90 -38.00 31.74
C TYR A 59 -0.10 -37.83 30.58
N PRO A 60 0.18 -38.40 29.40
CA PRO A 60 -0.73 -38.39 28.27
C PRO A 60 -1.94 -39.29 28.54
N ALA A 61 -3.13 -38.74 28.34
CA ALA A 61 -4.41 -39.40 28.45
C ALA A 61 -5.13 -39.38 27.09
N CYS A 62 -5.54 -40.56 26.61
CA CYS A 62 -6.28 -40.68 25.35
C CYS A 62 -7.72 -40.20 25.55
N ILE A 63 -8.16 -39.26 24.72
CA ILE A 63 -9.53 -38.72 24.72
C ILE A 63 -10.42 -39.59 23.83
N THR A 64 -10.00 -39.81 22.58
CA THR A 64 -10.78 -40.52 21.57
C THR A 64 -9.88 -41.10 20.49
N SER A 65 -10.36 -42.12 19.77
CA SER A 65 -9.62 -42.76 18.69
C SER A 65 -10.53 -43.07 17.50
N TYR A 66 -9.95 -43.05 16.30
CA TYR A 66 -10.63 -43.35 15.05
C TYR A 66 -9.91 -44.51 14.31
N PRO A 67 -10.60 -45.60 13.96
CA PRO A 67 -9.98 -46.76 13.32
C PRO A 67 -9.54 -46.46 11.88
N VAL A 68 -8.35 -46.91 11.50
CA VAL A 68 -7.77 -46.73 10.16
C VAL A 68 -7.46 -48.10 9.56
N ILE A 69 -7.78 -48.26 8.27
CA ILE A 69 -7.44 -49.48 7.52
C ILE A 69 -5.99 -49.38 7.05
N GLY A 70 -5.15 -50.32 7.47
CA GLY A 70 -3.70 -50.28 7.25
C GLY A 70 -2.98 -49.47 8.32
N ASP A 71 -1.66 -49.41 8.24
CA ASP A 71 -0.81 -48.64 9.16
C ASP A 71 -0.96 -47.15 8.89
N VAL A 72 -0.97 -46.32 9.94
CA VAL A 72 -1.00 -44.87 9.77
C VAL A 72 0.38 -44.40 9.33
N THR A 73 0.49 -43.81 8.13
CA THR A 73 1.78 -43.41 7.56
C THR A 73 2.12 -41.94 7.79
N GLU A 74 1.11 -41.04 7.82
CA GLU A 74 1.31 -39.61 8.07
C GLU A 74 0.05 -38.96 8.66
N ILE A 75 0.24 -37.93 9.49
CA ILE A 75 -0.82 -37.10 10.08
C ILE A 75 -0.41 -35.63 9.96
N LYS A 76 -1.32 -34.75 9.52
CA LYS A 76 -1.10 -33.30 9.48
C LYS A 76 -2.37 -32.53 9.84
N PHE A 77 -2.26 -31.50 10.68
CA PHE A 77 -3.34 -30.54 10.89
C PHE A 77 -3.47 -29.61 9.68
N ILE A 78 -4.71 -29.35 9.26
CA ILE A 78 -5.07 -28.43 8.14
C ILE A 78 -5.94 -27.26 8.61
N GLY A 79 -6.29 -27.25 9.91
CA GLY A 79 -7.06 -26.22 10.57
C GLY A 79 -7.08 -26.43 12.08
N PRO A 80 -7.80 -25.59 12.85
CA PRO A 80 -7.89 -25.73 14.31
C PRO A 80 -8.50 -27.07 14.73
N ASP A 81 -9.52 -27.54 14.01
CA ASP A 81 -10.26 -28.77 14.36
C ASP A 81 -10.23 -29.81 13.24
N HIS A 82 -9.43 -29.59 12.20
CA HIS A 82 -9.35 -30.45 11.02
C HIS A 82 -7.94 -30.97 10.84
N PHE A 83 -7.84 -32.27 10.55
CA PHE A 83 -6.57 -32.92 10.23
C PHE A 83 -6.77 -33.98 9.15
N VAL A 84 -5.69 -34.30 8.46
CA VAL A 84 -5.65 -35.35 7.44
C VAL A 84 -4.74 -36.47 7.92
N CYS A 85 -5.13 -37.71 7.66
CA CYS A 85 -4.29 -38.88 7.84
C CYS A 85 -4.20 -39.71 6.57
N SER A 86 -3.08 -40.41 6.40
CA SER A 86 -2.87 -41.38 5.31
C SER A 86 -2.47 -42.74 5.85
N SER A 87 -2.68 -43.79 5.04
CA SER A 87 -2.39 -45.17 5.45
C SER A 87 -1.66 -46.03 4.42
N SER A 88 -1.06 -47.12 4.90
CA SER A 88 -0.38 -48.12 4.06
C SER A 88 -1.32 -48.91 3.13
N ALA A 89 -2.63 -48.79 3.31
CA ALA A 89 -3.63 -49.30 2.37
C ALA A 89 -3.90 -48.36 1.17
N GLY A 90 -3.18 -47.23 1.10
CA GLY A 90 -3.35 -46.23 0.04
C GLY A 90 -4.57 -45.33 0.24
N ASN A 91 -5.04 -45.17 1.48
CA ASN A 91 -6.19 -44.34 1.81
C ASN A 91 -5.73 -42.99 2.39
N VAL A 92 -6.50 -41.93 2.11
CA VAL A 92 -6.30 -40.59 2.68
C VAL A 92 -7.65 -40.11 3.22
N LYS A 93 -7.70 -39.67 4.47
CA LYS A 93 -8.94 -39.23 5.12
C LYS A 93 -8.79 -37.86 5.75
N VAL A 94 -9.78 -37.00 5.54
CA VAL A 94 -9.94 -35.73 6.26
C VAL A 94 -10.89 -35.96 7.42
N LEU A 95 -10.39 -35.70 8.62
CA LEU A 95 -11.06 -35.94 9.88
C LEU A 95 -11.24 -34.61 10.62
N LYS A 96 -12.37 -34.47 11.30
CA LYS A 96 -12.72 -33.31 12.12
C LYS A 96 -12.90 -33.72 13.58
N LEU A 97 -12.32 -32.95 14.49
CA LEU A 97 -12.57 -33.00 15.93
C LEU A 97 -13.86 -32.23 16.22
N GLN A 98 -14.84 -32.90 16.84
CA GLN A 98 -16.07 -32.25 17.30
C GLN A 98 -16.06 -32.11 18.82
N ASP A 99 -16.02 -30.87 19.30
CA ASP A 99 -16.20 -30.55 20.72
C ASP A 99 -17.72 -30.39 20.98
N GLU A 100 -18.36 -31.40 21.59
CA GLU A 100 -19.61 -31.38 22.41
C GLU A 100 -20.54 -32.60 22.14
N PRO A 101 -21.06 -33.30 23.18
CA PRO A 101 -20.69 -33.30 24.60
C PRO A 101 -19.54 -34.28 24.94
N PHE A 102 -19.05 -35.04 23.96
CA PHE A 102 -17.88 -35.91 24.07
C PHE A 102 -17.00 -35.71 22.83
N PRO A 103 -15.69 -35.45 22.97
CA PRO A 103 -14.83 -35.26 21.81
C PRO A 103 -14.79 -36.51 20.93
N GLU A 104 -15.25 -36.39 19.69
CA GLU A 104 -15.26 -37.47 18.71
C GLU A 104 -14.56 -37.04 17.43
N ILE A 105 -13.83 -37.98 16.82
CA ILE A 105 -13.22 -37.80 15.51
C ILE A 105 -14.23 -38.25 14.44
N LYS A 106 -14.66 -37.32 13.59
CA LYS A 106 -15.61 -37.59 12.51
C LYS A 106 -14.94 -37.51 11.14
N GLU A 107 -15.23 -38.46 10.27
CA GLU A 107 -14.84 -38.39 8.86
C GLU A 107 -15.67 -37.35 8.10
N GLU A 108 -14.99 -36.39 7.46
CA GLU A 108 -15.62 -35.43 6.56
C GLU A 108 -15.42 -35.79 5.08
N ASN A 109 -14.23 -36.29 4.73
CA ASN A 109 -13.88 -36.65 3.36
C ASN A 109 -12.88 -37.81 3.35
N ALA A 110 -12.90 -38.62 2.29
CA ALA A 110 -12.01 -39.76 2.14
C ALA A 110 -11.72 -40.08 0.67
N TRP A 111 -10.48 -40.44 0.41
CA TRP A 111 -10.00 -40.98 -0.86
C TRP A 111 -9.46 -42.39 -0.60
N ASP A 112 -10.27 -43.40 -0.94
CA ASP A 112 -9.88 -44.79 -0.78
C ASP A 112 -9.07 -45.28 -1.99
N LYS A 113 -7.97 -46.00 -1.72
CA LYS A 113 -7.08 -46.60 -2.74
C LYS A 113 -6.59 -45.59 -3.78
N ILE A 114 -6.21 -44.39 -3.34
CA ILE A 114 -5.68 -43.34 -4.19
C ILE A 114 -4.31 -43.72 -4.79
N HIS A 115 -3.54 -44.51 -4.05
CA HIS A 115 -2.32 -45.16 -4.52
C HIS A 115 -2.59 -46.63 -4.86
N ARG A 116 -2.19 -47.05 -6.07
CA ARG A 116 -2.45 -48.40 -6.59
C ARG A 116 -1.44 -48.80 -7.68
N PHE A 117 -1.02 -50.05 -7.65
CA PHE A 117 -0.22 -50.64 -8.72
C PHE A 117 -1.07 -50.93 -9.96
N ARG A 118 -0.41 -51.12 -11.12
CA ARG A 118 -1.06 -51.33 -12.44
C ARG A 118 -2.10 -52.46 -12.46
N TYR A 119 -1.99 -53.45 -11.56
CA TYR A 119 -2.92 -54.58 -11.44
C TYR A 119 -4.06 -54.37 -10.42
N LYS A 120 -4.35 -53.12 -10.03
CA LYS A 120 -5.39 -52.71 -9.05
C LYS A 120 -5.17 -53.19 -7.61
N GLU A 121 -3.99 -53.71 -7.30
CA GLU A 121 -3.56 -53.91 -5.91
C GLU A 121 -3.32 -52.54 -5.25
N PRO A 122 -3.78 -52.34 -4.00
CA PRO A 122 -3.51 -51.10 -3.27
C PRO A 122 -2.00 -50.93 -3.07
N ALA A 123 -1.50 -49.72 -3.27
CA ALA A 123 -0.12 -49.35 -2.99
C ALA A 123 -0.10 -48.44 -1.75
N SER A 124 0.97 -48.52 -0.96
CA SER A 124 1.10 -47.71 0.25
C SER A 124 1.19 -46.21 -0.07
N CYS A 125 0.45 -45.40 0.68
CA CYS A 125 0.65 -43.95 0.71
C CYS A 125 1.81 -43.68 1.68
N THR A 126 2.99 -43.40 1.14
CA THR A 126 4.24 -43.37 1.90
C THR A 126 4.47 -42.04 2.62
N ALA A 127 4.03 -40.92 2.02
CA ALA A 127 4.13 -39.61 2.64
C ALA A 127 3.02 -38.66 2.19
N LEU A 128 2.75 -37.68 3.06
CA LEU A 128 1.76 -36.64 2.86
C LEU A 128 2.31 -35.30 3.37
N SER A 129 2.06 -34.22 2.63
CA SER A 129 2.31 -32.86 3.10
C SER A 129 1.11 -31.97 2.82
N THR A 130 1.02 -30.86 3.55
CA THR A 130 -0.12 -29.93 3.50
C THR A 130 0.34 -28.49 3.37
N PHE A 131 -0.44 -27.70 2.64
CA PHE A 131 -0.35 -26.25 2.62
C PHE A 131 -1.77 -25.69 2.82
N GLU A 132 -2.07 -25.28 4.05
CA GLU A 132 -3.44 -24.95 4.46
C GLU A 132 -4.41 -26.12 4.20
N GLN A 133 -5.35 -25.99 3.26
CA GLN A 133 -6.31 -27.04 2.90
C GLN A 133 -5.90 -27.89 1.69
N ASP A 134 -4.78 -27.55 1.04
CA ASP A 134 -4.24 -28.32 -0.07
C ASP A 134 -3.34 -29.43 0.46
N ILE A 135 -3.50 -30.61 -0.12
CA ILE A 135 -2.90 -31.85 0.34
C ILE A 135 -2.16 -32.47 -0.85
N VAL A 136 -0.90 -32.83 -0.66
CA VAL A 136 -0.13 -33.62 -1.62
C VAL A 136 0.19 -34.98 -1.02
N THR A 137 -0.02 -36.05 -1.78
CA THR A 137 0.33 -37.40 -1.38
C THR A 137 1.20 -38.09 -2.41
N VAL A 138 2.12 -38.93 -1.91
CA VAL A 138 3.00 -39.76 -2.72
C VAL A 138 2.94 -41.20 -2.22
N GLY A 139 3.25 -42.15 -3.10
CA GLY A 139 3.13 -43.57 -2.77
C GLY A 139 4.15 -44.47 -3.46
N GLU A 140 4.08 -45.74 -3.10
CA GLU A 140 4.96 -46.79 -3.65
C GLU A 140 4.77 -47.02 -5.14
N ASP A 141 3.62 -46.63 -5.67
CA ASP A 141 3.27 -46.67 -7.09
C ASP A 141 3.95 -45.58 -7.93
N GLY A 142 4.72 -44.68 -7.31
CA GLY A 142 5.43 -43.60 -8.00
C GLY A 142 4.53 -42.44 -8.43
N ARG A 143 3.31 -42.36 -7.91
CA ARG A 143 2.34 -41.30 -8.25
C ARG A 143 2.42 -40.12 -7.29
N ILE A 144 2.04 -38.94 -7.79
CA ILE A 144 1.76 -37.75 -6.99
C ILE A 144 0.28 -37.40 -7.15
N ASN A 145 -0.45 -37.29 -6.04
CA ASN A 145 -1.84 -36.83 -6.04
C ASN A 145 -1.95 -35.47 -5.37
N LEU A 146 -2.59 -34.51 -6.04
CA LEU A 146 -2.98 -33.22 -5.50
C LEU A 146 -4.45 -33.27 -5.13
N LEU A 147 -4.72 -33.06 -3.85
CA LEU A 147 -6.01 -33.16 -3.20
C LEU A 147 -6.32 -31.80 -2.55
N THR A 148 -7.61 -31.54 -2.32
CA THR A 148 -8.05 -30.42 -1.50
C THR A 148 -9.12 -30.91 -0.56
N ALA A 149 -9.10 -30.47 0.69
CA ALA A 149 -10.02 -30.96 1.73
C ALA A 149 -11.51 -30.82 1.33
N GLN A 150 -11.83 -29.83 0.51
CA GLN A 150 -13.19 -29.48 0.11
C GLN A 150 -13.78 -30.35 -1.03
N GLN A 151 -12.94 -31.00 -1.84
CA GLN A 151 -13.38 -31.73 -3.03
C GLN A 151 -13.29 -33.24 -2.82
N LYS A 152 -14.25 -34.01 -3.34
CA LYS A 152 -14.23 -35.48 -3.23
C LYS A 152 -13.32 -36.17 -4.25
N ASN A 153 -12.97 -35.50 -5.34
CA ASN A 153 -12.09 -36.04 -6.36
C ASN A 153 -10.71 -35.38 -6.26
N PRO A 154 -9.62 -36.08 -6.62
CA PRO A 154 -8.32 -35.45 -6.79
C PRO A 154 -8.39 -34.29 -7.76
N VAL A 155 -7.75 -33.17 -7.40
CA VAL A 155 -7.65 -31.97 -8.24
C VAL A 155 -6.78 -32.27 -9.47
N ARG A 156 -5.68 -32.99 -9.25
CA ARG A 156 -4.76 -33.45 -10.30
C ARG A 156 -4.02 -34.68 -9.82
N THR A 157 -3.79 -35.65 -10.70
CA THR A 157 -2.98 -36.84 -10.44
C THR A 157 -1.89 -36.92 -11.50
N ILE A 158 -0.64 -37.08 -11.06
CA ILE A 158 0.52 -37.30 -11.93
C ILE A 158 0.86 -38.79 -11.85
N ASP A 159 0.38 -39.55 -12.85
CA ASP A 159 0.43 -41.01 -12.85
C ASP A 159 1.84 -41.62 -13.07
N GLU A 160 2.73 -40.91 -13.76
CA GLU A 160 4.10 -41.37 -14.07
C GLU A 160 5.16 -40.41 -13.51
N ALA A 161 4.95 -39.90 -12.28
CA ALA A 161 5.87 -38.94 -11.67
C ALA A 161 7.29 -39.53 -11.43
N ASP A 162 7.35 -40.81 -11.05
CA ASP A 162 8.59 -41.58 -10.99
C ASP A 162 8.38 -43.07 -11.33
N SER A 163 9.44 -43.68 -11.86
CA SER A 163 9.53 -45.14 -12.06
C SER A 163 9.80 -45.92 -10.77
N CYS A 164 10.22 -45.21 -9.71
CA CYS A 164 10.53 -45.75 -8.39
C CYS A 164 9.53 -45.27 -7.35
N SER A 165 9.41 -46.01 -6.24
CA SER A 165 8.60 -45.62 -5.09
C SER A 165 9.10 -44.29 -4.49
N LEU A 166 8.14 -43.38 -4.27
CA LEU A 166 8.36 -42.10 -3.59
C LEU A 166 8.18 -42.32 -2.09
N TYR A 167 8.99 -41.68 -1.24
CA TYR A 167 8.99 -41.88 0.22
C TYR A 167 8.81 -40.61 1.03
N CYS A 168 9.09 -39.44 0.46
CA CYS A 168 8.94 -38.17 1.14
C CYS A 168 8.45 -37.09 0.18
N VAL A 169 7.64 -36.18 0.70
CA VAL A 169 7.13 -35.02 -0.03
C VAL A 169 7.02 -33.84 0.92
N ASP A 170 7.34 -32.64 0.44
CA ASP A 170 7.15 -31.41 1.20
C ASP A 170 6.72 -30.24 0.30
N PHE A 171 5.88 -29.36 0.83
CA PHE A 171 5.50 -28.11 0.17
C PHE A 171 6.57 -27.05 0.42
N LEU A 172 7.33 -26.70 -0.62
CA LEU A 172 8.25 -25.56 -0.56
C LEU A 172 7.45 -24.25 -0.59
N ARG A 173 6.43 -24.19 -1.45
CA ARG A 173 5.49 -23.06 -1.61
C ARG A 173 4.14 -23.63 -2.02
N HIS A 174 3.07 -22.82 -1.95
CA HIS A 174 1.73 -23.23 -2.41
C HIS A 174 1.73 -23.87 -3.82
N SER A 175 2.60 -23.38 -4.72
CA SER A 175 2.70 -23.88 -6.10
C SER A 175 3.94 -24.73 -6.38
N GLU A 176 4.71 -25.13 -5.37
CA GLU A 176 5.98 -25.82 -5.56
C GLU A 176 6.18 -26.92 -4.51
N ILE A 177 6.39 -28.15 -4.97
CA ILE A 177 6.62 -29.31 -4.09
C ILE A 177 7.97 -29.95 -4.39
N LEU A 178 8.51 -30.62 -3.37
CA LEU A 178 9.72 -31.42 -3.47
C LEU A 178 9.40 -32.86 -3.08
N THR A 179 9.75 -33.81 -3.95
CA THR A 179 9.54 -35.25 -3.71
C THR A 179 10.88 -35.99 -3.68
N GLY A 180 11.03 -36.99 -2.81
CA GLY A 180 12.19 -37.89 -2.78
C GLY A 180 11.81 -39.36 -2.99
N ASN A 181 12.70 -40.12 -3.64
CA ASN A 181 12.46 -41.53 -3.98
C ASN A 181 13.47 -42.51 -3.35
N ILE A 182 13.22 -43.81 -3.51
CA ILE A 182 14.05 -44.91 -2.95
C ILE A 182 15.49 -44.96 -3.51
N ARG A 183 15.76 -44.28 -4.62
CA ARG A 183 17.10 -44.20 -5.22
C ARG A 183 17.83 -42.91 -4.87
N GLY A 184 17.24 -42.07 -4.02
CA GLY A 184 17.79 -40.79 -3.61
C GLY A 184 17.62 -39.69 -4.65
N HIS A 185 16.78 -39.88 -5.68
CA HIS A 185 16.44 -38.77 -6.56
C HIS A 185 15.43 -37.88 -5.85
N MET A 186 15.71 -36.59 -5.80
CA MET A 186 14.82 -35.56 -5.30
C MET A 186 14.39 -34.67 -6.48
N LYS A 187 13.09 -34.44 -6.63
CA LYS A 187 12.50 -33.72 -7.76
C LYS A 187 11.68 -32.53 -7.27
N VAL A 188 11.95 -31.35 -7.82
CA VAL A 188 11.16 -30.14 -7.61
C VAL A 188 10.11 -30.05 -8.71
N TRP A 189 8.85 -29.82 -8.33
CA TRP A 189 7.72 -29.71 -9.25
C TRP A 189 7.05 -28.34 -9.11
N ASP A 190 6.87 -27.63 -10.24
CA ASP A 190 6.02 -26.44 -10.29
C ASP A 190 4.59 -26.84 -10.65
N LEU A 191 3.68 -26.71 -9.69
CA LEU A 191 2.29 -27.13 -9.81
C LEU A 191 1.48 -26.26 -10.79
N ARG A 192 1.99 -25.09 -11.18
CA ARG A 192 1.36 -24.20 -12.19
C ARG A 192 1.63 -24.64 -13.61
N SER A 193 2.65 -25.49 -13.81
CA SER A 193 2.96 -26.01 -15.13
C SER A 193 1.93 -27.05 -15.53
N ASP A 194 1.35 -26.91 -16.72
CA ASP A 194 0.49 -27.93 -17.33
C ASP A 194 1.29 -29.15 -17.80
N GLN A 195 2.62 -29.13 -17.70
CA GLN A 195 3.48 -30.27 -18.01
C GLN A 195 3.68 -31.14 -16.76
N ASP A 196 3.43 -32.45 -16.88
CA ASP A 196 3.66 -33.47 -15.84
C ASP A 196 5.16 -33.84 -15.74
N THR A 197 6.04 -32.84 -15.74
CA THR A 197 7.49 -33.01 -15.68
C THR A 197 8.10 -32.19 -14.54
N PRO A 198 9.09 -32.72 -13.82
CA PRO A 198 9.75 -31.98 -12.75
C PRO A 198 10.57 -30.82 -13.31
N SER A 199 10.55 -29.69 -12.61
CA SER A 199 11.34 -28.49 -12.94
C SER A 199 12.84 -28.74 -12.79
N THR A 200 13.22 -29.46 -11.72
CA THR A 200 14.61 -29.78 -11.39
C THR A 200 14.66 -31.18 -10.78
N THR A 201 15.70 -31.95 -11.13
CA THR A 201 16.04 -33.22 -10.45
C THR A 201 17.43 -33.10 -9.85
N ILE A 202 17.55 -33.38 -8.56
CA ILE A 202 18.81 -33.40 -7.79
C ILE A 202 18.98 -34.78 -7.14
N MET A 203 20.20 -35.13 -6.75
CA MET A 203 20.54 -36.43 -6.14
C MET A 203 20.93 -36.23 -4.69
N LEU A 204 20.34 -36.97 -3.76
CA LEU A 204 20.63 -36.87 -2.32
C LEU A 204 22.13 -37.03 -1.99
N SER A 205 22.82 -37.94 -2.66
CA SER A 205 24.26 -38.18 -2.51
C SER A 205 24.86 -38.56 -3.87
N GLU A 206 26.01 -37.97 -4.22
CA GLU A 206 26.74 -38.31 -5.47
C GLU A 206 27.54 -39.62 -5.33
N GLN A 207 27.92 -39.99 -4.11
CA GLN A 207 28.86 -41.10 -3.86
C GLN A 207 28.15 -42.43 -3.60
N THR A 208 26.94 -42.38 -3.04
CA THR A 208 26.17 -43.56 -2.60
C THR A 208 24.72 -43.43 -3.05
N LYS A 209 24.19 -44.47 -3.70
CA LYS A 209 22.74 -44.56 -3.98
C LYS A 209 22.04 -44.96 -2.69
N THR A 210 21.59 -43.97 -1.94
CA THR A 210 20.82 -44.12 -0.70
C THR A 210 19.41 -43.57 -0.90
N GLU A 211 18.42 -44.15 -0.24
CA GLU A 211 17.02 -43.71 -0.31
C GLU A 211 16.83 -42.35 0.38
N ALA A 212 15.94 -41.50 -0.16
CA ALA A 212 15.53 -40.25 0.49
C ALA A 212 14.32 -40.52 1.39
N THR A 213 14.55 -40.58 2.69
CA THR A 213 13.56 -41.06 3.67
C THR A 213 12.70 -39.95 4.26
N SER A 214 13.28 -38.76 4.47
CA SER A 214 12.59 -37.61 5.05
C SER A 214 13.15 -36.31 4.47
N ILE A 215 12.29 -35.29 4.35
CA ILE A 215 12.64 -33.97 3.83
C ILE A 215 11.96 -32.91 4.70
N ALA A 216 12.67 -31.83 5.00
CA ALA A 216 12.09 -30.64 5.62
C ALA A 216 12.71 -29.36 5.04
N HIS A 217 11.88 -28.38 4.71
CA HIS A 217 12.32 -27.04 4.32
C HIS A 217 12.50 -26.11 5.52
N HIS A 218 13.43 -25.15 5.39
CA HIS A 218 13.64 -24.14 6.43
C HIS A 218 12.46 -23.15 6.51
N PRO A 219 11.88 -22.88 7.70
CA PRO A 219 10.64 -22.08 7.83
C PRO A 219 10.71 -20.67 7.22
N THR A 220 11.86 -20.01 7.33
CA THR A 220 12.06 -18.63 6.82
C THR A 220 12.86 -18.57 5.52
N GLN A 221 13.58 -19.64 5.16
CA GLN A 221 14.49 -19.67 4.01
C GLN A 221 14.15 -20.90 3.17
N LYS A 222 12.96 -20.92 2.57
CA LYS A 222 12.37 -22.13 1.98
C LYS A 222 13.16 -22.78 0.83
N HIS A 223 14.15 -22.08 0.29
CA HIS A 223 15.11 -22.63 -0.67
C HIS A 223 16.16 -23.54 -0.02
N ILE A 224 16.31 -23.49 1.30
CA ILE A 224 17.14 -24.40 2.08
C ILE A 224 16.29 -25.61 2.49
N VAL A 225 16.77 -26.78 2.13
CA VAL A 225 16.13 -28.05 2.43
C VAL A 225 17.13 -28.99 3.09
N VAL A 226 16.67 -29.76 4.07
CA VAL A 226 17.43 -30.86 4.67
C VAL A 226 16.74 -32.16 4.31
N ALA A 227 17.52 -33.11 3.78
CA ALA A 227 17.05 -34.43 3.40
C ALA A 227 17.82 -35.53 4.14
N GLY A 228 17.10 -36.53 4.60
CA GLY A 228 17.60 -37.69 5.32
C GLY A 228 17.78 -38.90 4.40
N GLY A 229 18.87 -39.64 4.63
CA GLY A 229 19.21 -40.85 3.91
C GLY A 229 18.91 -42.13 4.68
N GLY A 230 18.63 -43.22 3.97
CA GLY A 230 18.48 -44.57 4.54
C GLY A 230 19.75 -45.12 5.19
N ASP A 231 20.90 -44.54 4.88
CA ASP A 231 22.21 -44.81 5.47
C ASP A 231 22.49 -43.98 6.74
N GLY A 232 21.54 -43.17 7.20
CA GLY A 232 21.70 -42.27 8.35
C GLY A 232 22.39 -40.94 8.03
N SER A 233 22.60 -40.64 6.74
CA SER A 233 23.13 -39.34 6.32
C SER A 233 22.09 -38.23 6.39
N LEU A 234 22.53 -37.01 6.69
CA LEU A 234 21.76 -35.77 6.53
C LEU A 234 22.45 -34.90 5.49
N THR A 235 21.69 -34.47 4.49
CA THR A 235 22.21 -33.64 3.40
C THR A 235 21.44 -32.33 3.34
N VAL A 236 22.17 -31.22 3.33
CA VAL A 236 21.62 -29.86 3.22
C VAL A 236 21.75 -29.38 1.78
N TRP A 237 20.66 -28.88 1.23
CA TRP A 237 20.55 -28.36 -0.13
C TRP A 237 20.14 -26.89 -0.11
N ASP A 238 20.78 -26.09 -0.96
CA ASP A 238 20.24 -24.82 -1.40
C ASP A 238 19.72 -25.00 -2.83
N LEU A 239 18.40 -25.02 -2.98
CA LEU A 239 17.73 -25.25 -4.26
C LEU A 239 17.92 -24.12 -5.29
N ARG A 240 18.62 -23.04 -4.94
CA ARG A 240 19.07 -22.03 -5.91
C ARG A 240 20.30 -22.51 -6.68
N TYR A 241 21.11 -23.37 -6.06
CA TYR A 241 22.36 -23.90 -6.60
C TYR A 241 22.21 -25.41 -6.83
N ASN A 242 21.63 -25.81 -7.97
CA ASN A 242 21.22 -27.18 -8.27
C ASN A 242 22.36 -28.16 -8.61
N THR A 243 23.61 -27.77 -8.39
CA THR A 243 24.79 -28.53 -8.85
C THR A 243 25.37 -29.48 -7.80
N TYR A 244 25.34 -29.14 -6.52
CA TYR A 244 25.92 -29.96 -5.45
C TYR A 244 25.25 -29.68 -4.10
N PRO A 245 25.17 -30.68 -3.20
CA PRO A 245 24.69 -30.45 -1.85
C PRO A 245 25.62 -29.48 -1.12
N THR A 246 25.04 -28.57 -0.36
CA THR A 246 25.79 -27.62 0.46
C THR A 246 26.65 -28.33 1.50
N SER A 247 26.10 -29.35 2.14
CA SER A 247 26.75 -30.09 3.22
C SER A 247 26.15 -31.48 3.33
N GLN A 248 26.98 -32.47 3.65
CA GLN A 248 26.58 -33.84 3.89
C GLN A 248 27.21 -34.32 5.19
N LEU A 249 26.40 -34.89 6.08
CA LEU A 249 26.74 -35.27 7.44
C LEU A 249 26.36 -36.71 7.71
N SER A 250 27.26 -37.49 8.31
CA SER A 250 26.90 -38.79 8.89
C SER A 250 26.27 -38.56 10.27
N ALA A 251 24.95 -38.44 10.30
CA ALA A 251 24.21 -37.97 11.46
C ALA A 251 23.75 -39.10 12.40
N HIS A 252 23.28 -40.21 11.84
CA HIS A 252 22.75 -41.35 12.58
C HIS A 252 23.42 -42.64 12.16
N SER A 253 23.38 -43.65 13.03
CA SER A 253 23.95 -44.98 12.75
C SER A 253 23.09 -45.85 11.83
N LYS A 254 21.83 -45.46 11.60
CA LYS A 254 20.86 -46.11 10.71
C LYS A 254 19.96 -45.07 10.04
N SER A 255 19.05 -45.52 9.16
CA SER A 255 18.07 -44.70 8.43
C SER A 255 17.43 -43.58 9.27
N VAL A 256 17.38 -42.38 8.70
CA VAL A 256 16.72 -41.21 9.31
C VAL A 256 15.21 -41.37 9.17
N SER A 257 14.48 -41.35 10.29
CA SER A 257 13.02 -41.52 10.31
C SER A 257 12.29 -40.21 10.02
N GLU A 258 12.68 -39.11 10.69
CA GLU A 258 12.01 -37.82 10.53
C GLU A 258 12.97 -36.65 10.80
N ILE A 259 12.74 -35.55 10.07
CA ILE A 259 13.47 -34.28 10.16
C ILE A 259 12.46 -33.18 10.43
N LEU A 260 12.75 -32.32 11.41
CA LEU A 260 11.85 -31.26 11.82
C LEU A 260 12.61 -29.98 12.17
N PHE A 261 12.22 -28.87 11.54
CA PHE A 261 12.64 -27.54 11.97
C PHE A 261 11.72 -27.02 13.07
N HIS A 262 12.28 -26.33 14.06
CA HIS A 262 11.47 -25.63 15.05
C HIS A 262 10.73 -24.45 14.41
N ARG A 263 9.40 -24.40 14.62
CA ARG A 263 8.51 -23.38 14.05
C ARG A 263 8.89 -21.94 14.41
N ASP A 264 9.07 -21.65 15.70
CA ASP A 264 9.38 -20.29 16.19
C ASP A 264 10.89 -19.95 16.23
N ARG A 265 11.77 -20.95 16.20
CA ARG A 265 13.23 -20.79 16.27
C ARG A 265 13.90 -21.55 15.12
N PRO A 266 13.83 -21.04 13.88
CA PRO A 266 14.22 -21.75 12.66
C PRO A 266 15.66 -22.28 12.65
N ASP A 267 16.55 -21.71 13.47
CA ASP A 267 17.94 -22.15 13.63
C ASP A 267 18.09 -23.48 14.41
N ASN A 268 17.01 -24.05 14.92
CA ASN A 268 17.01 -25.36 15.58
C ASN A 268 16.41 -26.43 14.67
N LEU A 269 17.20 -27.48 14.42
CA LEU A 269 16.80 -28.67 13.68
C LEU A 269 16.79 -29.87 14.63
N PHE A 270 15.78 -30.73 14.49
CA PHE A 270 15.63 -31.97 15.23
C PHE A 270 15.55 -33.14 14.23
N THR A 271 16.19 -34.25 14.58
CA THR A 271 16.19 -35.45 13.73
C THR A 271 16.14 -36.71 14.57
N CYS A 272 15.39 -37.72 14.12
CA CYS A 272 15.35 -39.03 14.75
C CYS A 272 15.65 -40.17 13.75
N SER A 273 15.99 -41.34 14.28
CA SER A 273 16.37 -42.51 13.49
C SER A 273 15.80 -43.81 14.05
N ILE A 274 15.71 -44.81 13.17
CA ILE A 274 15.41 -46.20 13.53
C ILE A 274 16.47 -46.84 14.44
N SER A 275 17.62 -46.20 14.64
CA SER A 275 18.60 -46.58 15.67
C SER A 275 18.12 -46.30 17.10
N GLY A 276 17.01 -45.57 17.27
CA GLY A 276 16.53 -45.11 18.57
C GLY A 276 17.19 -43.82 19.05
N GLU A 277 17.92 -43.13 18.16
CA GLU A 277 18.62 -41.88 18.44
C GLU A 277 17.76 -40.65 18.09
N VAL A 278 17.82 -39.62 18.93
CA VAL A 278 17.18 -38.32 18.69
C VAL A 278 18.21 -37.21 18.94
N TRP A 279 18.43 -36.36 17.95
CA TRP A 279 19.47 -35.34 17.95
C TRP A 279 18.89 -33.93 17.79
N HIS A 280 19.50 -32.98 18.51
CA HIS A 280 19.26 -31.55 18.38
C HIS A 280 20.49 -30.88 17.77
N TRP A 281 20.28 -30.11 16.70
CA TRP A 281 21.30 -29.37 15.98
C TRP A 281 21.05 -27.86 16.20
N ASN A 282 22.02 -27.17 16.80
CA ASN A 282 21.96 -25.71 17.06
C ASN A 282 23.35 -25.05 16.92
N ASN A 283 23.40 -23.72 17.02
CA ASN A 283 24.62 -22.92 16.81
C ASN A 283 25.14 -22.17 18.07
N THR A 284 24.86 -22.64 19.29
CA THR A 284 25.17 -21.85 20.50
C THR A 284 26.42 -22.30 21.27
N GLN A 285 27.60 -21.75 20.91
CA GLN A 285 28.60 -21.13 21.81
C GLN A 285 29.93 -20.80 21.09
N GLN A 286 30.31 -19.51 21.06
CA GLN A 286 31.65 -18.93 20.84
C GLN A 286 32.70 -19.75 20.04
N SER A 287 32.39 -20.16 18.81
CA SER A 287 33.42 -20.42 17.81
C SER A 287 33.29 -19.37 16.69
N LYS A 288 34.42 -18.97 16.10
CA LYS A 288 34.53 -17.90 15.09
C LYS A 288 33.80 -18.26 13.78
N LEU A 289 32.47 -18.36 13.82
CA LEU A 289 31.59 -18.32 12.66
C LEU A 289 31.01 -16.91 12.61
N LYS A 290 31.78 -15.98 12.04
CA LYS A 290 31.19 -14.79 11.45
C LYS A 290 30.51 -15.22 10.16
N LEU A 291 29.29 -14.71 9.94
CA LEU A 291 28.70 -14.61 8.61
C LEU A 291 29.61 -13.72 7.76
N ASP A 292 30.62 -14.30 7.11
CA ASP A 292 31.33 -13.64 6.01
C ASP A 292 30.51 -13.84 4.74
N ALA A 293 30.39 -12.79 3.95
CA ALA A 293 29.44 -12.65 2.84
C ALA A 293 29.68 -13.59 1.64
N THR A 294 30.49 -14.63 1.80
CA THR A 294 30.91 -15.54 0.72
C THR A 294 30.71 -17.02 1.02
N ASP A 295 30.46 -17.45 2.26
CA ASP A 295 30.20 -18.86 2.60
C ASP A 295 28.81 -19.04 3.23
N THR A 296 27.94 -19.72 2.50
CA THR A 296 26.54 -19.89 2.83
C THR A 296 26.32 -21.14 3.70
N HIS A 297 25.33 -21.03 4.61
CA HIS A 297 24.69 -22.09 5.42
C HIS A 297 25.31 -22.45 6.79
N TRP A 298 24.43 -22.60 7.79
CA TRP A 298 24.78 -22.80 9.21
C TRP A 298 25.18 -24.24 9.56
N LEU A 299 24.84 -25.22 8.71
CA LEU A 299 25.22 -26.63 8.80
C LEU A 299 26.39 -26.98 7.85
N ASN A 300 27.33 -26.07 7.63
CA ASN A 300 28.44 -26.27 6.70
C ASN A 300 29.68 -26.87 7.41
N THR A 301 30.16 -28.03 6.95
CA THR A 301 31.34 -28.72 7.49
C THR A 301 32.66 -28.05 7.11
N ILE A 302 32.66 -27.21 6.06
CA ILE A 302 33.90 -26.66 5.48
C ILE A 302 34.44 -25.47 6.30
N ALA A 303 33.54 -24.69 6.93
CA ALA A 303 33.92 -23.51 7.73
C ALA A 303 34.24 -23.83 9.20
N SER A 304 33.80 -24.99 9.72
CA SER A 304 34.06 -25.40 11.10
C SER A 304 35.03 -26.57 11.11
N LYS A 305 36.26 -26.36 11.60
CA LYS A 305 37.22 -27.43 11.92
C LYS A 305 36.66 -28.35 13.04
N GLY A 306 35.61 -29.12 12.75
CA GLY A 306 35.05 -30.16 13.62
C GLY A 306 34.43 -29.68 14.94
N LYS A 307 33.72 -28.55 14.98
CA LYS A 307 33.02 -28.08 16.21
C LYS A 307 31.56 -27.69 15.97
N LEU A 308 30.78 -28.56 15.32
CA LEU A 308 29.33 -28.53 15.50
C LEU A 308 29.03 -29.18 16.86
N GLN A 309 28.41 -28.46 17.80
CA GLN A 309 27.89 -29.10 19.02
C GLN A 309 26.57 -29.79 18.65
N VAL A 310 26.62 -31.11 18.50
CA VAL A 310 25.43 -31.92 18.31
C VAL A 310 25.11 -32.58 19.65
N ASN A 311 23.92 -32.30 20.19
CA ASN A 311 23.50 -32.84 21.48
C ASN A 311 22.54 -34.01 21.24
N SER A 312 22.90 -35.19 21.74
CA SER A 312 21.95 -36.32 21.85
C SER A 312 20.90 -35.96 22.90
N ILE A 313 19.63 -36.01 22.53
CA ILE A 313 18.52 -35.63 23.41
C ILE A 313 18.20 -36.77 24.38
N CYS A 314 18.36 -38.01 23.95
CA CYS A 314 18.17 -39.19 24.78
C CYS A 314 19.36 -40.15 24.64
N THR A 315 19.52 -41.07 25.61
CA THR A 315 20.30 -42.27 25.36
C THR A 315 19.60 -43.11 24.29
N PRO A 316 20.33 -43.72 23.34
CA PRO A 316 19.72 -44.50 22.27
C PRO A 316 18.72 -45.52 22.83
N LEU A 317 17.47 -45.42 22.40
CA LEU A 317 16.43 -46.37 22.81
C LEU A 317 16.67 -47.73 22.13
N HIS A 318 16.28 -48.81 22.81
CA HIS A 318 16.42 -50.18 22.26
C HIS A 318 15.51 -50.47 21.05
N LYS A 319 14.63 -49.53 20.69
CA LYS A 319 13.62 -49.65 19.64
C LYS A 319 13.62 -48.38 18.76
N PRO A 320 13.23 -48.49 17.47
CA PRO A 320 13.13 -47.35 16.56
C PRO A 320 12.32 -46.17 17.12
N VAL A 321 12.79 -44.95 16.84
CA VAL A 321 12.02 -43.71 16.99
C VAL A 321 11.50 -43.34 15.60
N ASN A 322 10.18 -43.32 15.44
CA ASN A 322 9.54 -43.19 14.13
C ASN A 322 9.18 -41.74 13.79
N SER A 323 8.82 -40.95 14.80
CA SER A 323 8.33 -39.59 14.60
C SER A 323 8.65 -38.67 15.77
N ILE A 324 8.84 -37.40 15.46
CA ILE A 324 9.11 -36.31 16.39
C ILE A 324 8.19 -35.12 16.09
N ASP A 325 7.76 -34.40 17.12
CA ASP A 325 7.17 -33.07 16.99
C ASP A 325 7.49 -32.18 18.19
N ILE A 326 7.62 -30.87 17.98
CA ILE A 326 8.01 -29.93 19.03
C ILE A 326 7.05 -28.75 19.12
N ASP A 327 6.53 -28.53 20.33
CA ASP A 327 5.82 -27.31 20.68
C ASP A 327 6.65 -26.54 21.71
N LYS A 328 7.13 -25.36 21.31
CA LYS A 328 7.99 -24.45 22.10
C LYS A 328 9.22 -25.14 22.74
N THR A 329 9.06 -25.74 23.92
CA THR A 329 10.16 -26.37 24.68
C THR A 329 9.95 -27.86 24.95
N THR A 330 8.81 -28.41 24.52
CA THR A 330 8.42 -29.79 24.76
C THR A 330 8.50 -30.58 23.46
N LEU A 331 9.47 -31.49 23.40
CA LEU A 331 9.62 -32.43 22.30
C LEU A 331 8.83 -33.69 22.61
N LEU A 332 7.92 -34.07 21.73
CA LEU A 332 7.27 -35.38 21.73
C LEU A 332 7.90 -36.28 20.69
N PHE A 333 8.01 -37.57 21.02
CA PHE A 333 8.44 -38.56 20.03
C PHE A 333 7.82 -39.93 20.27
N GLY A 334 7.48 -40.59 19.17
CA GLY A 334 6.83 -41.90 19.13
C GLY A 334 7.81 -43.02 18.78
N CYS A 335 7.67 -44.16 19.45
CA CYS A 335 8.58 -45.29 19.33
C CYS A 335 7.85 -46.64 19.18
N ASP A 336 8.58 -47.66 18.71
CA ASP A 336 8.12 -49.04 18.54
C ASP A 336 8.04 -49.85 19.85
N ASN A 337 8.33 -49.25 21.00
CA ASN A 337 8.24 -49.89 22.31
C ASN A 337 6.92 -49.61 23.04
N GLU A 338 5.88 -49.26 22.30
CA GLU A 338 4.54 -48.97 22.81
C GLU A 338 4.52 -47.83 23.83
N ALA A 339 5.40 -46.83 23.66
CA ALA A 339 5.49 -45.67 24.53
C ALA A 339 5.58 -44.34 23.75
N ILE A 340 5.01 -43.30 24.34
CA ILE A 340 5.19 -41.90 23.93
C ILE A 340 6.14 -41.26 24.91
N TYR A 341 7.14 -40.57 24.38
CA TYR A 341 8.11 -39.85 25.19
C TYR A 341 7.90 -38.35 25.08
N SER A 342 7.92 -37.68 26.22
CA SER A 342 8.05 -36.23 26.31
C SER A 342 9.39 -35.87 26.92
N ALA A 343 10.17 -35.06 26.20
CA ALA A 343 11.40 -34.48 26.70
C ALA A 343 11.21 -32.96 26.85
N THR A 344 11.33 -32.49 28.09
CA THR A 344 11.34 -31.07 28.42
C THR A 344 12.78 -30.63 28.69
N SER A 345 13.28 -29.68 27.90
CA SER A 345 14.63 -29.15 28.12
C SER A 345 14.64 -28.22 29.33
N SER A 346 15.54 -28.43 30.30
CA SER A 346 15.83 -27.47 31.38
C SER A 346 16.68 -26.30 30.88
N ILE A 347 16.22 -25.60 29.84
CA ILE A 347 16.66 -24.22 29.59
C ILE A 347 16.14 -23.29 30.71
N ALA A 348 15.35 -23.81 31.65
CA ALA A 348 14.82 -23.07 32.78
C ALA A 348 14.81 -23.86 34.10
N SER A 349 15.96 -24.03 34.76
CA SER A 349 16.01 -24.03 36.25
C SER A 349 17.44 -24.10 36.79
N THR A 350 18.03 -22.93 37.04
CA THR A 350 18.73 -22.61 38.30
C THR A 350 19.22 -21.17 38.25
N ALA A 351 18.78 -20.36 39.22
CA ALA A 351 19.18 -18.97 39.52
C ALA A 351 19.00 -17.87 38.44
N ALA A 352 19.03 -18.19 37.14
CA ALA A 352 18.73 -17.25 36.06
C ALA A 352 17.21 -17.14 35.74
N ALA A 353 16.43 -18.17 36.10
CA ALA A 353 14.97 -18.19 35.87
C ALA A 353 14.18 -17.21 36.77
N ALA A 354 14.78 -16.75 37.88
CA ALA A 354 14.23 -15.61 38.63
C ALA A 354 14.47 -14.28 37.90
N ALA A 355 15.46 -14.22 37.00
CA ALA A 355 15.76 -13.06 36.16
C ALA A 355 15.17 -13.13 34.73
N GLN A 356 14.62 -14.28 34.33
CA GLN A 356 14.05 -14.53 32.98
C GLN A 356 12.55 -14.91 33.00
N LYS A 357 11.78 -14.42 33.99
CA LYS A 357 10.37 -14.14 33.72
C LYS A 357 10.33 -13.06 32.65
N SER A 358 9.94 -13.42 31.43
CA SER A 358 9.75 -12.53 30.28
C SER A 358 10.90 -11.54 30.08
N GLN A 359 11.84 -11.80 29.16
CA GLN A 359 12.36 -10.65 28.42
C GLN A 359 11.18 -10.12 27.62
N VAL A 360 10.40 -9.25 28.27
CA VAL A 360 9.42 -8.42 27.60
C VAL A 360 10.20 -7.78 26.47
N GLN A 361 9.85 -8.13 25.24
CA GLN A 361 10.46 -7.50 24.09
C GLN A 361 10.01 -6.04 24.16
N LEU A 362 10.94 -5.18 24.59
CA LEU A 362 10.66 -3.78 24.76
C LEU A 362 10.67 -3.14 23.37
N ASN A 363 9.68 -2.30 23.14
CA ASN A 363 9.67 -1.43 22.00
C ASN A 363 10.93 -0.52 22.08
N PRO A 364 11.83 -0.56 21.08
CA PRO A 364 13.11 0.14 21.11
C PRO A 364 12.95 1.67 20.98
N TYR A 365 11.73 2.16 20.78
CA TYR A 365 11.40 3.58 20.66
C TYR A 365 10.85 4.14 21.98
N THR A 366 9.94 3.41 22.63
CA THR A 366 9.27 3.86 23.86
C THR A 366 9.92 3.31 25.13
N GLY A 367 10.70 2.24 25.03
CA GLY A 367 11.25 1.51 26.18
C GLY A 367 10.20 0.72 26.97
N LEU A 368 8.96 0.62 26.45
CA LEU A 368 7.84 -0.08 27.06
C LEU A 368 7.62 -1.46 26.42
N PRO A 369 6.95 -2.40 27.11
CA PRO A 369 6.46 -3.64 26.49
C PRO A 369 5.67 -3.37 25.21
N TYR A 370 5.86 -4.18 24.16
CA TYR A 370 4.95 -4.17 23.01
C TYR A 370 3.52 -4.52 23.43
N THR A 371 2.54 -3.84 22.82
CA THR A 371 1.11 -4.10 23.08
C THR A 371 0.63 -5.38 22.39
N PRO A 372 -0.49 -6.00 22.83
CA PRO A 372 -1.09 -7.14 22.12
C PRO A 372 -1.43 -6.83 20.65
N ARG A 373 -1.83 -5.59 20.37
CA ARG A 373 -2.18 -5.12 19.02
C ARG A 373 -0.96 -5.12 18.08
N TYR A 374 0.23 -4.80 18.60
CA TYR A 374 1.47 -4.93 17.83
C TYR A 374 1.68 -6.36 17.31
N HIS A 375 1.51 -7.36 18.18
CA HIS A 375 1.69 -8.77 17.80
C HIS A 375 0.66 -9.25 16.77
N GLU A 376 -0.59 -8.78 16.87
CA GLU A 376 -1.62 -9.05 15.86
C GLU A 376 -1.20 -8.51 14.48
N PHE A 377 -0.73 -7.26 14.43
CA PHE A 377 -0.23 -6.68 13.18
C PHE A 377 1.02 -7.38 12.68
N TYR A 378 1.96 -7.70 13.55
CA TYR A 378 3.20 -8.38 13.17
C TYR A 378 2.91 -9.69 12.42
N ARG A 379 1.98 -10.52 12.91
CA ARG A 379 1.57 -11.75 12.23
C ARG A 379 1.00 -11.55 10.83
N LYS A 380 0.19 -10.50 10.64
CA LYS A 380 -0.37 -10.17 9.31
C LYS A 380 0.70 -9.59 8.37
N ARG A 381 1.75 -8.97 8.91
CA ARG A 381 2.78 -8.29 8.10
C ARG A 381 3.84 -9.24 7.57
N ILE A 382 4.19 -10.27 8.33
CA ILE A 382 5.17 -11.28 7.90
C ILE A 382 4.67 -12.12 6.71
N THR A 383 3.35 -12.14 6.45
CA THR A 383 2.76 -12.83 5.29
C THR A 383 2.75 -11.98 4.02
N LEU A 384 3.10 -10.68 4.10
CA LEU A 384 3.14 -9.79 2.95
C LEU A 384 4.26 -10.18 1.98
N PRO A 385 4.04 -10.08 0.64
CA PRO A 385 5.03 -10.47 -0.37
C PRO A 385 6.41 -9.84 -0.19
N VAL A 386 6.48 -8.56 0.20
CA VAL A 386 7.77 -7.88 0.40
C VAL A 386 8.63 -8.53 1.48
N PHE A 387 8.02 -9.17 2.49
CA PHE A 387 8.73 -9.69 3.66
C PHE A 387 9.71 -10.81 3.30
N GLU A 388 9.37 -11.63 2.30
CA GLU A 388 10.27 -12.68 1.75
C GLU A 388 11.59 -12.10 1.23
N TYR A 389 11.56 -10.84 0.77
CA TYR A 389 12.71 -10.19 0.15
C TYR A 389 13.41 -9.19 1.07
N ARG A 390 13.11 -9.18 2.38
CA ARG A 390 13.72 -8.26 3.35
C ARG A 390 15.25 -8.34 3.34
N ALA A 391 15.81 -9.55 3.31
CA ALA A 391 17.26 -9.75 3.31
C ALA A 391 17.91 -9.17 2.04
N ASP A 392 17.31 -9.42 0.87
CA ASP A 392 17.78 -8.86 -0.40
C ASP A 392 17.69 -7.34 -0.43
N PHE A 393 16.59 -6.77 0.07
CA PHE A 393 16.43 -5.33 0.19
C PHE A 393 17.52 -4.71 1.07
N MET A 394 17.76 -5.26 2.26
CA MET A 394 18.78 -4.74 3.18
C MET A 394 20.19 -4.84 2.59
N ARG A 395 20.48 -5.92 1.86
CA ARG A 395 21.74 -6.07 1.11
C ARG A 395 21.89 -5.00 0.04
N LEU A 396 20.86 -4.79 -0.78
CA LEU A 396 20.86 -3.75 -1.82
C LEU A 396 21.02 -2.35 -1.21
N LEU A 397 20.31 -2.06 -0.10
CA LEU A 397 20.38 -0.77 0.60
C LEU A 397 21.77 -0.47 1.14
N ALA A 398 22.47 -1.49 1.65
CA ALA A 398 23.85 -1.35 2.09
C ALA A 398 24.81 -1.09 0.91
N GLN A 399 24.64 -1.81 -0.21
CA GLN A 399 25.57 -1.80 -1.34
C GLN A 399 25.38 -0.63 -2.32
N HIS A 400 24.16 -0.11 -2.46
CA HIS A 400 23.83 0.88 -3.48
C HIS A 400 23.27 2.15 -2.86
N GLN A 401 23.47 3.28 -3.54
CA GLN A 401 22.97 4.58 -3.11
C GLN A 401 21.52 4.82 -3.57
N CYS A 402 21.20 4.41 -4.81
CA CYS A 402 19.86 4.47 -5.38
C CYS A 402 19.34 3.04 -5.68
N ILE A 403 18.07 2.78 -5.42
CA ILE A 403 17.41 1.50 -5.70
C ILE A 403 16.05 1.78 -6.32
N VAL A 404 15.70 1.04 -7.39
CA VAL A 404 14.34 1.01 -7.93
C VAL A 404 13.66 -0.25 -7.39
N LEU A 405 12.52 -0.09 -6.74
CA LEU A 405 11.71 -1.17 -6.20
C LEU A 405 10.35 -1.19 -6.89
N VAL A 406 10.05 -2.31 -7.54
CA VAL A 406 8.76 -2.54 -8.17
C VAL A 406 8.04 -3.65 -7.44
N GLY A 407 6.76 -3.46 -7.21
CA GLY A 407 5.91 -4.54 -6.72
C GLY A 407 4.45 -4.13 -6.79
N GLU A 408 3.56 -5.10 -6.92
CA GLU A 408 2.14 -4.80 -7.07
C GLU A 408 1.56 -4.04 -5.86
N THR A 409 0.43 -3.40 -6.08
CA THR A 409 -0.25 -2.66 -5.03
C THR A 409 -0.82 -3.63 -3.99
N GLY A 410 -0.57 -3.39 -2.70
CA GLY A 410 -0.89 -4.35 -1.62
C GLY A 410 0.24 -5.31 -1.26
N SER A 411 1.39 -5.30 -1.97
CA SER A 411 2.54 -6.15 -1.62
C SER A 411 3.25 -5.79 -0.31
N GLY A 412 2.97 -4.60 0.24
CA GLY A 412 3.58 -4.10 1.49
C GLY A 412 4.66 -3.03 1.33
N LYS A 413 4.89 -2.49 0.11
CA LYS A 413 5.95 -1.48 -0.15
C LYS A 413 5.90 -0.30 0.82
N THR A 414 4.79 0.44 0.81
CA THR A 414 4.64 1.70 1.54
C THR A 414 4.66 1.52 3.06
N THR A 415 4.21 0.37 3.58
CA THR A 415 4.17 0.13 5.02
C THR A 415 5.47 -0.47 5.54
N GLN A 416 6.06 -1.45 4.85
CA GLN A 416 7.18 -2.24 5.37
C GLN A 416 8.56 -1.63 5.03
N ILE A 417 8.75 -1.14 3.80
CA ILE A 417 10.06 -0.65 3.33
C ILE A 417 10.57 0.53 4.16
N PRO A 418 9.75 1.56 4.49
CA PRO A 418 10.22 2.65 5.33
C PRO A 418 10.63 2.21 6.73
N GLN A 419 9.99 1.19 7.30
CA GLN A 419 10.36 0.67 8.63
C GLN A 419 11.74 -0.01 8.61
N TRP A 420 12.06 -0.75 7.55
CA TRP A 420 13.41 -1.31 7.37
C TRP A 420 14.46 -0.22 7.11
N CYS A 421 14.07 0.86 6.43
CA CYS A 421 14.93 2.03 6.27
C CYS A 421 15.21 2.73 7.61
N VAL A 422 14.24 2.73 8.55
CA VAL A 422 14.45 3.24 9.91
C VAL A 422 15.45 2.36 10.67
N GLU A 423 15.33 1.04 10.57
CA GLU A 423 16.30 0.10 11.15
C GLU A 423 17.72 0.34 10.59
N TYR A 424 17.85 0.49 9.27
CA TYR A 424 19.11 0.83 8.61
C TYR A 424 19.63 2.18 9.10
N SER A 425 18.78 3.23 9.12
CA SER A 425 19.18 4.57 9.54
C SER A 425 19.71 4.55 10.96
N LYS A 426 19.04 3.88 11.90
CA LYS A 426 19.51 3.73 13.29
C LYS A 426 20.88 3.04 13.41
N SER A 427 21.19 2.10 12.50
CA SER A 427 22.49 1.43 12.49
C SER A 427 23.60 2.29 11.88
N ALA A 428 23.24 3.20 10.96
CA ALA A 428 24.18 4.05 10.22
C ALA A 428 24.34 5.47 10.82
N GLY A 429 23.37 5.98 11.58
CA GLY A 429 23.34 7.34 12.12
C GLY A 429 22.05 7.68 12.90
N THR A 430 21.78 8.98 13.05
CA THR A 430 20.60 9.50 13.81
C THR A 430 19.58 10.25 12.94
N LYS A 431 19.80 10.33 11.63
CA LYS A 431 18.94 11.06 10.69
C LYS A 431 17.62 10.31 10.43
N ALA A 432 16.58 11.03 10.04
CA ALA A 432 15.23 10.49 9.83
C ALA A 432 15.07 9.80 8.46
N VAL A 433 13.91 9.19 8.24
CA VAL A 433 13.48 8.62 6.96
C VAL A 433 12.27 9.40 6.45
N ALA A 434 12.32 9.85 5.19
CA ALA A 434 11.20 10.49 4.51
C ALA A 434 10.58 9.53 3.49
N CYS A 435 9.26 9.35 3.51
CA CYS A 435 8.54 8.61 2.48
C CYS A 435 7.50 9.53 1.85
N THR A 436 7.65 9.84 0.56
CA THR A 436 6.69 10.71 -0.13
C THR A 436 5.48 9.91 -0.57
N GLN A 437 4.33 10.58 -0.63
CA GLN A 437 3.08 10.06 -1.17
C GLN A 437 2.44 11.15 -2.04
N PRO A 438 2.01 10.86 -3.28
CA PRO A 438 1.35 11.85 -4.12
C PRO A 438 0.06 12.44 -3.51
N ARG A 439 -0.63 11.64 -2.68
CA ARG A 439 -1.95 11.99 -2.13
C ARG A 439 -1.89 12.26 -0.63
N ARG A 440 -2.50 13.37 -0.21
CA ARG A 440 -2.62 13.76 1.21
C ARG A 440 -3.23 12.65 2.08
N VAL A 441 -4.31 12.03 1.62
CA VAL A 441 -5.02 10.97 2.34
C VAL A 441 -4.13 9.75 2.55
N ALA A 442 -3.37 9.37 1.52
CA ALA A 442 -2.44 8.25 1.61
C ALA A 442 -1.36 8.51 2.67
N ALA A 443 -0.73 9.70 2.66
CA ALA A 443 0.27 10.09 3.66
C ALA A 443 -0.27 10.01 5.10
N MET A 444 -1.47 10.54 5.35
CA MET A 444 -2.09 10.54 6.68
C MET A 444 -2.47 9.12 7.13
N SER A 445 -3.18 8.38 6.27
CA SER A 445 -3.68 7.04 6.59
C SER A 445 -2.53 6.05 6.79
N VAL A 446 -1.49 6.12 5.95
CA VAL A 446 -0.34 5.22 6.09
C VAL A 446 0.53 5.58 7.30
N ALA A 447 0.68 6.87 7.64
CA ALA A 447 1.36 7.27 8.86
C ALA A 447 0.64 6.74 10.11
N GLN A 448 -0.69 6.87 10.16
CA GLN A 448 -1.50 6.29 11.24
C GLN A 448 -1.30 4.77 11.30
N ARG A 449 -1.43 4.08 10.16
CA ARG A 449 -1.23 2.62 10.10
C ARG A 449 0.16 2.22 10.59
N VAL A 450 1.20 2.91 10.14
CA VAL A 450 2.60 2.57 10.46
C VAL A 450 2.93 2.92 11.91
N SER A 451 2.31 3.95 12.50
CA SER A 451 2.41 4.21 13.94
C SER A 451 1.86 3.05 14.78
N GLU A 452 0.75 2.44 14.35
CA GLU A 452 0.17 1.27 15.03
C GLU A 452 1.04 0.02 14.82
N GLU A 453 1.60 -0.14 13.62
CA GLU A 453 2.51 -1.23 13.28
C GLU A 453 3.86 -1.16 14.03
N MET A 454 4.33 0.05 14.38
CA MET A 454 5.52 0.29 15.19
C MET A 454 5.21 0.44 16.69
N ASP A 455 3.94 0.36 17.07
CA ASP A 455 3.44 0.51 18.44
C ASP A 455 3.87 1.83 19.12
N VAL A 456 3.72 2.93 18.37
CA VAL A 456 4.04 4.31 18.78
C VAL A 456 2.86 5.24 18.55
N ALA A 457 2.83 6.38 19.24
CA ALA A 457 1.80 7.39 19.02
C ALA A 457 2.07 8.19 17.74
N LEU A 458 1.04 8.40 16.91
CA LEU A 458 1.13 9.24 15.72
C LEU A 458 1.56 10.67 16.11
N GLY A 459 2.51 11.23 15.35
CA GLY A 459 3.13 12.54 15.59
C GLY A 459 4.34 12.50 16.54
N GLN A 460 4.64 11.35 17.16
CA GLN A 460 5.89 11.13 17.90
C GLN A 460 6.95 10.55 16.95
N GLU A 461 7.28 9.26 17.04
CA GLU A 461 8.32 8.62 16.24
C GLU A 461 7.91 8.43 14.76
N VAL A 462 6.63 8.17 14.51
CA VAL A 462 6.02 8.17 13.18
C VAL A 462 5.10 9.37 13.06
N GLY A 463 5.26 10.17 12.01
CA GLY A 463 4.46 11.36 11.77
C GLY A 463 4.14 11.56 10.28
N TYR A 464 3.36 12.60 9.99
CA TYR A 464 3.17 13.05 8.62
C TYR A 464 3.26 14.56 8.45
N SER A 465 3.56 15.01 7.24
CA SER A 465 3.56 16.43 6.87
C SER A 465 2.91 16.66 5.51
N ILE A 466 1.84 17.44 5.48
CA ILE A 466 1.10 17.80 4.27
C ILE A 466 0.91 19.32 4.22
N ARG A 467 0.53 19.86 3.05
CA ARG A 467 0.29 21.30 2.92
C ARG A 467 -0.79 21.74 3.92
N PHE A 468 -0.39 22.68 4.77
CA PHE A 468 -1.19 23.27 5.85
C PHE A 468 -1.49 22.39 7.07
N GLU A 469 -0.82 21.25 7.23
CA GLU A 469 -0.97 20.38 8.40
C GLU A 469 0.30 19.57 8.64
N ASP A 470 0.92 19.75 9.81
CA ASP A 470 2.14 19.05 10.21
C ASP A 470 1.90 18.32 11.52
N CYS A 471 1.97 16.99 11.46
CA CYS A 471 1.80 16.08 12.58
C CYS A 471 3.13 15.36 12.81
N SER A 472 4.12 16.12 13.28
CA SER A 472 5.46 15.64 13.60
C SER A 472 6.01 16.34 14.85
N SER A 473 7.08 15.81 15.42
CA SER A 473 7.75 16.35 16.61
C SER A 473 9.27 16.12 16.54
N SER A 474 10.00 16.58 17.55
CA SER A 474 11.45 16.35 17.64
C SER A 474 11.83 14.86 17.77
N LYS A 475 10.88 13.98 18.09
CA LYS A 475 11.08 12.53 18.15
C LYS A 475 10.86 11.82 16.80
N THR A 476 10.35 12.53 15.80
CA THR A 476 9.97 11.90 14.53
C THR A 476 11.19 11.39 13.78
N ILE A 477 11.23 10.07 13.57
CA ILE A 477 12.28 9.36 12.84
C ILE A 477 11.78 8.83 11.50
N LEU A 478 10.47 8.68 11.33
CA LEU A 478 9.82 8.32 10.08
C LEU A 478 8.71 9.31 9.78
N LYS A 479 8.84 10.03 8.66
CA LYS A 479 7.86 11.02 8.24
C LYS A 479 7.29 10.66 6.87
N TYR A 480 5.98 10.45 6.82
CA TYR A 480 5.24 10.36 5.56
C TYR A 480 4.83 11.76 5.13
N MET A 481 5.04 12.13 3.88
CA MET A 481 4.73 13.49 3.45
C MET A 481 4.29 13.54 2.01
N THR A 482 3.63 14.62 1.60
CA THR A 482 3.44 14.82 0.18
C THR A 482 4.78 15.14 -0.49
N ASP A 483 4.97 14.66 -1.71
CA ASP A 483 6.05 15.09 -2.62
C ASP A 483 6.28 16.61 -2.60
N GLY A 484 5.22 17.42 -2.72
CA GLY A 484 5.33 18.87 -2.65
C GLY A 484 5.81 19.45 -1.30
N MET A 485 5.66 18.71 -0.20
CA MET A 485 6.20 19.14 1.11
C MET A 485 7.69 18.84 1.24
N LEU A 486 8.16 17.70 0.72
CA LEU A 486 9.59 17.41 0.69
C LEU A 486 10.33 18.41 -0.21
N LEU A 487 9.74 18.75 -1.36
CA LEU A 487 10.32 19.77 -2.25
C LEU A 487 10.42 21.14 -1.55
N ARG A 488 9.42 21.51 -0.73
CA ARG A 488 9.45 22.74 0.06
C ARG A 488 10.52 22.70 1.15
N GLU A 489 10.69 21.58 1.84
CA GLU A 489 11.80 21.44 2.79
C GLU A 489 13.15 21.60 2.10
N GLY A 490 13.28 21.08 0.87
CA GLY A 490 14.45 21.30 0.01
C GLY A 490 14.78 22.77 -0.26
N MET A 491 13.78 23.67 -0.27
CA MET A 491 14.03 25.10 -0.48
C MET A 491 14.72 25.77 0.70
N SER A 492 14.53 25.24 1.92
CA SER A 492 15.21 25.71 3.13
C SER A 492 16.47 24.90 3.44
N ASP A 493 16.48 23.62 3.08
CA ASP A 493 17.58 22.67 3.26
C ASP A 493 17.84 21.93 1.93
N PRO A 494 18.64 22.52 1.01
CA PRO A 494 18.89 21.95 -0.32
C PRO A 494 19.54 20.57 -0.31
N MET A 495 20.27 20.21 0.75
CA MET A 495 20.92 18.91 0.91
C MET A 495 20.06 17.89 1.68
N LEU A 496 18.88 18.31 2.13
CA LEU A 496 17.91 17.50 2.88
C LEU A 496 18.60 16.73 4.03
N GLU A 497 19.46 17.43 4.77
CA GLU A 497 20.37 16.88 5.77
C GLU A 497 19.65 16.18 6.91
N ALA A 498 18.38 16.53 7.15
CA ALA A 498 17.53 15.88 8.14
C ALA A 498 17.30 14.38 7.87
N TYR A 499 17.47 13.91 6.62
CA TYR A 499 17.11 12.55 6.20
C TYR A 499 18.32 11.70 5.83
N GLN A 500 18.35 10.45 6.31
CA GLN A 500 19.30 9.42 5.87
C GLN A 500 18.82 8.68 4.61
N VAL A 501 17.50 8.46 4.53
CA VAL A 501 16.86 7.71 3.46
C VAL A 501 15.63 8.49 2.99
N ILE A 502 15.52 8.68 1.68
CA ILE A 502 14.36 9.27 1.03
C ILE A 502 13.74 8.21 0.12
N LEU A 503 12.44 7.98 0.30
CA LEU A 503 11.64 7.10 -0.54
C LEU A 503 10.68 7.93 -1.37
N LEU A 504 10.78 7.83 -2.70
CA LEU A 504 9.78 8.34 -3.62
C LEU A 504 8.80 7.21 -3.96
N ASP A 505 7.68 7.17 -3.24
CA ASP A 505 6.65 6.15 -3.46
C ASP A 505 5.64 6.56 -4.53
N GLU A 506 5.00 5.55 -5.13
CA GLU A 506 4.01 5.71 -6.20
C GLU A 506 4.54 6.57 -7.37
N ALA A 507 5.83 6.43 -7.68
CA ALA A 507 6.53 7.25 -8.68
C ALA A 507 5.91 7.15 -10.09
N HIS A 508 5.13 6.10 -10.37
CA HIS A 508 4.37 5.95 -11.61
C HIS A 508 3.19 6.92 -11.76
N GLU A 509 2.74 7.60 -10.70
CA GLU A 509 1.73 8.67 -10.86
C GLU A 509 2.30 9.87 -11.61
N ARG A 510 3.63 10.02 -11.68
CA ARG A 510 4.34 11.07 -12.44
C ARG A 510 3.76 12.46 -12.19
N THR A 511 3.56 12.77 -10.90
CA THR A 511 3.11 14.09 -10.45
C THR A 511 4.18 15.13 -10.71
N LEU A 512 3.77 16.39 -10.78
CA LEU A 512 4.67 17.51 -11.01
C LEU A 512 5.78 17.58 -9.96
N ALA A 513 5.43 17.42 -8.68
CA ALA A 513 6.41 17.48 -7.59
C ALA A 513 7.33 16.26 -7.53
N THR A 514 6.83 15.05 -7.86
CA THR A 514 7.67 13.85 -7.93
C THR A 514 8.74 13.96 -9.01
N ASP A 515 8.38 14.44 -10.20
CA ASP A 515 9.33 14.60 -11.31
C ASP A 515 10.43 15.61 -10.97
N LEU A 516 10.08 16.71 -10.29
CA LEU A 516 11.05 17.71 -9.83
C LEU A 516 11.96 17.15 -8.74
N LEU A 517 11.39 16.43 -7.77
CA LEU A 517 12.16 15.76 -6.73
C LEU A 517 13.15 14.76 -7.32
N MET A 518 12.77 14.01 -8.37
CA MET A 518 13.69 13.09 -9.03
C MET A 518 14.90 13.82 -9.63
N GLY A 519 14.71 14.97 -10.29
CA GLY A 519 15.80 15.78 -10.81
C GLY A 519 16.68 16.38 -9.70
N VAL A 520 16.06 16.99 -8.68
CA VAL A 520 16.78 17.58 -7.54
C VAL A 520 17.57 16.51 -6.79
N LEU A 521 16.95 15.37 -6.45
CA LEU A 521 17.59 14.31 -5.70
C LEU A 521 18.71 13.62 -6.49
N LYS A 522 18.60 13.55 -7.83
CA LYS A 522 19.69 13.05 -8.68
C LYS A 522 20.96 13.92 -8.57
N GLU A 523 20.81 15.23 -8.40
CA GLU A 523 21.94 16.13 -8.12
C GLU A 523 22.42 16.02 -6.67
N VAL A 524 21.50 15.92 -5.70
CA VAL A 524 21.85 15.80 -4.28
C VAL A 524 22.65 14.52 -4.01
N ILE A 525 22.27 13.37 -4.58
CA ILE A 525 23.01 12.11 -4.34
C ILE A 525 24.44 12.13 -4.89
N LYS A 526 24.73 12.94 -5.92
CA LYS A 526 26.11 13.15 -6.41
C LYS A 526 26.98 13.87 -5.38
N GLN A 527 26.37 14.74 -4.56
CA GLN A 527 27.06 15.54 -3.55
C GLN A 527 27.01 14.88 -2.15
N ARG A 528 25.99 14.09 -1.85
CA ARG A 528 25.74 13.41 -0.57
C ARG A 528 25.81 11.89 -0.70
N SER A 529 27.02 11.33 -0.60
CA SER A 529 27.23 9.87 -0.69
C SER A 529 26.58 9.07 0.45
N ASP A 530 26.25 9.72 1.58
CA ASP A 530 25.57 9.09 2.71
C ASP A 530 24.06 8.89 2.47
N LEU A 531 23.43 9.75 1.64
CA LEU A 531 22.00 9.69 1.37
C LEU A 531 21.63 8.44 0.56
N LYS A 532 20.62 7.70 1.02
CA LYS A 532 20.01 6.61 0.25
C LYS A 532 18.70 7.07 -0.40
N LEU A 533 18.52 6.73 -1.68
CA LEU A 533 17.33 7.04 -2.45
C LEU A 533 16.64 5.76 -2.92
N ILE A 534 15.34 5.64 -2.65
CA ILE A 534 14.54 4.49 -3.08
C ILE A 534 13.36 4.98 -3.92
N ILE A 535 13.24 4.48 -5.14
CA ILE A 535 12.12 4.79 -6.05
C ILE A 535 11.17 3.60 -6.03
N MET A 536 9.97 3.76 -5.49
CA MET A 536 8.98 2.68 -5.40
C MET A 536 7.86 2.89 -6.42
N SER A 537 7.51 1.83 -7.14
CA SER A 537 6.46 1.84 -8.15
C SER A 537 5.67 0.52 -8.19
N ALA A 538 4.47 0.57 -8.78
CA ALA A 538 3.61 -0.59 -8.98
C ALA A 538 3.50 -1.03 -10.45
N THR A 539 4.04 -0.26 -11.39
CA THR A 539 3.90 -0.52 -12.84
C THR A 539 5.23 -0.88 -13.50
N LEU A 540 5.12 -1.46 -14.70
CA LEU A 540 6.20 -2.09 -15.46
C LEU A 540 7.22 -1.13 -16.10
N ASP A 541 7.05 0.19 -15.96
CA ASP A 541 7.96 1.20 -16.53
C ASP A 541 9.28 1.34 -15.72
N ALA A 542 9.66 0.26 -15.03
CA ALA A 542 10.85 0.16 -14.18
C ALA A 542 12.13 0.53 -14.92
N GLY A 543 12.22 0.14 -16.20
CA GLY A 543 13.39 0.39 -17.04
C GLY A 543 13.70 1.88 -17.20
N LYS A 544 12.66 2.73 -17.32
CA LYS A 544 12.85 4.19 -17.45
C LYS A 544 13.43 4.80 -16.18
N PHE A 545 12.93 4.39 -15.00
CA PHE A 545 13.46 4.83 -13.72
C PHE A 545 14.91 4.36 -13.51
N GLN A 546 15.23 3.13 -13.87
CA GLN A 546 16.60 2.61 -13.76
C GLN A 546 17.57 3.40 -14.65
N GLN A 547 17.22 3.59 -15.93
CA GLN A 547 18.05 4.34 -16.87
C GLN A 547 18.27 5.78 -16.43
N TYR A 548 17.21 6.42 -15.92
CA TYR A 548 17.28 7.79 -15.43
C TYR A 548 18.21 7.94 -14.21
N PHE A 549 18.22 6.98 -13.29
CA PHE A 549 19.14 6.95 -12.14
C PHE A 549 20.39 6.10 -12.42
N ASP A 550 21.05 6.34 -13.55
CA ASP A 550 22.36 5.77 -13.91
C ASP A 550 22.43 4.24 -13.82
N ASN A 551 21.39 3.56 -14.30
CA ASN A 551 21.19 2.11 -14.25
C ASN A 551 21.15 1.54 -12.82
N ALA A 552 20.41 2.21 -11.92
CA ALA A 552 20.17 1.74 -10.57
C ALA A 552 19.64 0.28 -10.52
N PRO A 553 20.01 -0.51 -9.49
CA PRO A 553 19.51 -1.87 -9.32
C PRO A 553 17.99 -1.90 -9.16
N LEU A 554 17.37 -2.90 -9.82
CA LEU A 554 15.94 -3.17 -9.71
C LEU A 554 15.69 -4.35 -8.78
N MET A 555 14.81 -4.14 -7.82
CA MET A 555 14.22 -5.18 -7.00
C MET A 555 12.76 -5.34 -7.40
N ASN A 556 12.39 -6.53 -7.90
CA ASN A 556 11.01 -6.84 -8.26
C ASN A 556 10.38 -7.76 -7.23
N VAL A 557 9.25 -7.36 -6.67
CA VAL A 557 8.46 -8.13 -5.71
C VAL A 557 7.20 -8.62 -6.42
N PRO A 558 7.09 -9.92 -6.73
CA PRO A 558 5.91 -10.45 -7.39
C PRO A 558 4.67 -10.25 -6.52
N GLY A 559 3.56 -9.89 -7.16
CA GLY A 559 2.29 -9.76 -6.47
C GLY A 559 1.71 -11.12 -6.06
N ARG A 560 0.89 -11.09 -5.01
CA ARG A 560 -0.05 -12.18 -4.66
C ARG A 560 -1.47 -11.71 -4.95
N THR A 561 -1.73 -11.24 -6.17
CA THR A 561 -3.08 -10.90 -6.58
C THR A 561 -3.83 -12.16 -6.98
N HIS A 562 -5.05 -12.31 -6.46
CA HIS A 562 -5.99 -13.30 -6.95
C HIS A 562 -6.44 -12.93 -8.37
N PRO A 563 -6.83 -13.90 -9.20
CA PRO A 563 -7.26 -13.64 -10.57
C PRO A 563 -8.45 -12.67 -10.59
N VAL A 564 -8.41 -11.72 -11.55
CA VAL A 564 -9.48 -10.75 -11.81
C VAL A 564 -10.04 -10.98 -13.20
N GLU A 565 -11.30 -11.37 -13.29
CA GLU A 565 -12.00 -11.48 -14.58
C GLU A 565 -12.38 -10.10 -15.10
N ILE A 566 -12.08 -9.83 -16.38
CA ILE A 566 -12.37 -8.54 -17.03
C ILE A 566 -13.56 -8.70 -17.97
N PHE A 567 -14.62 -7.91 -17.73
CA PHE A 567 -15.80 -7.81 -18.58
C PHE A 567 -15.79 -6.48 -19.32
N TYR A 568 -16.11 -6.51 -20.62
CA TYR A 568 -16.26 -5.32 -21.47
C TYR A 568 -17.70 -5.19 -21.94
N THR A 569 -18.14 -3.97 -22.23
CA THR A 569 -19.43 -3.77 -22.92
C THR A 569 -19.31 -4.14 -24.40
N PRO A 570 -20.38 -4.68 -25.02
CA PRO A 570 -20.36 -5.01 -26.43
C PRO A 570 -20.33 -3.76 -27.33
N GLU A 571 -20.96 -2.67 -26.88
CA GLU A 571 -21.04 -1.40 -27.57
C GLU A 571 -20.61 -0.24 -26.66
N PRO A 572 -20.16 0.90 -27.22
CA PRO A 572 -19.83 2.10 -26.43
C PRO A 572 -21.06 2.70 -25.74
N GLU A 573 -20.96 2.96 -24.44
CA GLU A 573 -22.01 3.59 -23.65
C GLU A 573 -21.92 5.13 -23.76
N ARG A 574 -23.03 5.80 -24.13
CA ARG A 574 -23.05 7.27 -24.24
C ARG A 574 -23.12 7.97 -22.89
N ASP A 575 -23.92 7.41 -21.98
CA ASP A 575 -24.05 7.89 -20.60
C ASP A 575 -23.43 6.85 -19.67
N TYR A 576 -22.15 7.03 -19.37
CA TYR A 576 -21.41 6.10 -18.54
C TYR A 576 -21.87 6.15 -17.07
N LEU A 577 -22.51 7.24 -16.62
CA LEU A 577 -23.04 7.36 -15.26
C LEU A 577 -24.26 6.46 -15.10
N GLU A 578 -25.16 6.47 -16.09
CA GLU A 578 -26.31 5.56 -16.13
C GLU A 578 -25.86 4.10 -16.19
N ALA A 579 -24.91 3.79 -17.08
CA ALA A 579 -24.37 2.44 -17.22
C ALA A 579 -23.70 1.96 -15.92
N ALA A 580 -23.01 2.86 -15.20
CA ALA A 580 -22.38 2.55 -13.91
C ALA A 580 -23.41 2.22 -12.82
N ILE A 581 -24.45 3.04 -12.67
CA ILE A 581 -25.53 2.82 -11.69
C ILE A 581 -26.23 1.49 -11.99
N ARG A 582 -26.61 1.26 -13.25
CA ARG A 582 -27.22 0.00 -13.70
C ARG A 582 -26.34 -1.21 -13.36
N THR A 583 -25.03 -1.11 -13.60
CA THR A 583 -24.07 -2.18 -13.30
C THR A 583 -23.97 -2.45 -11.79
N VAL A 584 -23.95 -1.40 -10.95
CA VAL A 584 -23.98 -1.55 -9.48
C VAL A 584 -25.24 -2.30 -9.03
N VAL A 585 -26.41 -1.93 -9.53
CA VAL A 585 -27.68 -2.60 -9.21
C VAL A 585 -27.67 -4.05 -9.67
N GLN A 586 -27.21 -4.31 -10.89
CA GLN A 586 -27.14 -5.67 -11.44
C GLN A 586 -26.19 -6.57 -10.65
N ILE A 587 -25.01 -6.09 -10.26
CA ILE A 587 -24.07 -6.84 -9.41
C ILE A 587 -24.72 -7.15 -8.06
N HIS A 588 -25.37 -6.17 -7.43
CA HIS A 588 -26.00 -6.37 -6.12
C HIS A 588 -27.12 -7.42 -6.15
N MET A 589 -27.86 -7.50 -7.26
CA MET A 589 -28.97 -8.45 -7.43
C MET A 589 -28.55 -9.85 -7.91
N CYS A 590 -27.63 -9.93 -8.87
CA CYS A 590 -27.39 -11.15 -9.63
C CYS A 590 -26.16 -11.93 -9.17
N GLU A 591 -25.17 -11.28 -8.55
CA GLU A 591 -23.98 -11.97 -8.09
C GLU A 591 -24.28 -12.69 -6.76
N GLU A 592 -24.09 -14.01 -6.76
CA GLU A 592 -24.31 -14.86 -5.57
C GLU A 592 -23.14 -14.82 -4.59
N VAL A 593 -21.95 -14.36 -5.03
CA VAL A 593 -20.74 -14.34 -4.20
C VAL A 593 -20.70 -13.06 -3.35
N PRO A 594 -20.45 -13.15 -2.03
CA PRO A 594 -20.32 -11.97 -1.17
C PRO A 594 -19.07 -11.16 -1.53
N GLY A 595 -19.20 -9.84 -1.50
CA GLY A 595 -18.11 -8.92 -1.83
C GLY A 595 -18.58 -7.50 -2.04
N ASP A 596 -17.74 -6.54 -1.66
CA ASP A 596 -18.00 -5.12 -1.80
C ASP A 596 -17.71 -4.64 -3.23
N LEU A 597 -18.34 -3.52 -3.58
CA LEU A 597 -18.22 -2.89 -4.88
C LEU A 597 -17.37 -1.62 -4.77
N LEU A 598 -16.54 -1.37 -5.78
CA LEU A 598 -15.80 -0.13 -5.98
C LEU A 598 -16.12 0.45 -7.35
N LEU A 599 -16.81 1.58 -7.38
CA LEU A 599 -17.17 2.31 -8.59
C LEU A 599 -16.28 3.55 -8.74
N PHE A 600 -15.61 3.67 -9.89
CA PHE A 600 -14.82 4.87 -10.23
C PHE A 600 -15.66 5.91 -10.99
N LEU A 601 -15.70 7.15 -10.50
CA LEU A 601 -16.30 8.31 -11.16
C LEU A 601 -15.34 9.51 -11.14
N THR A 602 -15.71 10.62 -11.77
CA THR A 602 -14.73 11.66 -12.11
C THR A 602 -14.62 12.78 -11.08
N GLY A 603 -15.67 13.03 -10.28
CA GLY A 603 -15.65 14.10 -9.29
C GLY A 603 -16.83 14.10 -8.32
N GLN A 604 -16.78 15.03 -7.37
CA GLN A 604 -17.72 15.12 -6.24
C GLN A 604 -19.20 15.15 -6.66
N GLU A 605 -19.60 16.08 -7.53
CA GLU A 605 -21.01 16.26 -7.91
C GLU A 605 -21.61 14.98 -8.51
N GLU A 606 -20.84 14.33 -9.38
CA GLU A 606 -21.20 13.08 -10.03
C GLU A 606 -21.31 11.91 -9.04
N ILE A 607 -20.36 11.82 -8.10
CA ILE A 607 -20.35 10.82 -7.04
C ILE A 607 -21.56 10.99 -6.11
N GLU A 608 -21.87 12.21 -5.70
CA GLU A 608 -23.02 12.47 -4.83
C GLU A 608 -24.35 12.18 -5.52
N GLU A 609 -24.47 12.51 -6.80
CA GLU A 609 -25.65 12.17 -7.60
C GLU A 609 -25.79 10.66 -7.77
N ALA A 610 -24.71 9.95 -8.11
CA ALA A 610 -24.70 8.49 -8.20
C ALA A 610 -25.13 7.85 -6.87
N CYS A 611 -24.57 8.30 -5.74
CA CYS A 611 -24.94 7.79 -4.41
C CYS A 611 -26.45 7.96 -4.13
N LYS A 612 -27.03 9.13 -4.47
CA LYS A 612 -28.46 9.39 -4.29
C LYS A 612 -29.32 8.52 -5.18
N ARG A 613 -28.94 8.36 -6.45
CA ARG A 613 -29.68 7.55 -7.43
C ARG A 613 -29.63 6.07 -7.09
N ILE A 614 -28.46 5.54 -6.78
CA ILE A 614 -28.28 4.15 -6.29
C ILE A 614 -29.17 3.93 -5.06
N LYS A 615 -29.15 4.84 -4.08
CA LYS A 615 -29.99 4.70 -2.89
C LYS A 615 -31.49 4.68 -3.22
N ARG A 616 -31.97 5.58 -4.07
CA ARG A 616 -33.38 5.60 -4.52
C ARG A 616 -33.79 4.33 -5.26
N GLU A 617 -32.90 3.81 -6.12
CA GLU A 617 -33.13 2.55 -6.82
C GLU A 617 -33.09 1.35 -5.88
N MET A 618 -32.30 1.38 -4.80
CA MET A 618 -32.33 0.32 -3.78
C MET A 618 -33.57 0.39 -2.89
N ASP A 619 -34.02 1.60 -2.55
CA ASP A 619 -35.22 1.82 -1.74
C ASP A 619 -36.51 1.41 -2.47
N SER A 620 -36.50 1.36 -3.81
CA SER A 620 -37.63 0.90 -4.62
C SER A 620 -37.72 -0.63 -4.75
N LEU A 621 -36.69 -1.36 -4.32
CA LEU A 621 -36.64 -2.82 -4.35
C LEU A 621 -37.31 -3.41 -3.11
N GLY A 622 -37.94 -4.58 -3.29
CA GLY A 622 -38.64 -5.29 -2.22
C GLY A 622 -37.72 -5.73 -1.07
N PRO A 623 -38.30 -6.17 0.07
CA PRO A 623 -37.55 -6.54 1.26
C PRO A 623 -36.61 -7.75 1.06
N GLU A 624 -36.80 -8.51 -0.03
CA GLU A 624 -36.01 -9.68 -0.43
C GLU A 624 -34.55 -9.32 -0.80
N VAL A 625 -34.29 -8.10 -1.27
CA VAL A 625 -32.94 -7.67 -1.66
C VAL A 625 -32.12 -7.32 -0.42
N GLY A 626 -30.85 -7.75 -0.38
CA GLY A 626 -29.92 -7.45 0.71
C GLY A 626 -29.65 -5.95 0.86
N THR A 627 -29.18 -5.53 2.03
CA THR A 627 -28.90 -4.11 2.30
C THR A 627 -27.65 -3.65 1.56
N LEU A 628 -27.74 -2.54 0.82
CA LEU A 628 -26.59 -1.91 0.15
C LEU A 628 -26.22 -0.58 0.83
N THR A 629 -25.03 -0.50 1.41
CA THR A 629 -24.51 0.74 2.01
C THR A 629 -23.66 1.50 0.99
N CYS A 630 -24.08 2.71 0.62
CA CYS A 630 -23.36 3.55 -0.33
C CYS A 630 -22.45 4.57 0.38
N ILE A 631 -21.15 4.58 0.07
CA ILE A 631 -20.14 5.44 0.69
C ILE A 631 -19.41 6.25 -0.38
N PRO A 632 -19.49 7.60 -0.38
CA PRO A 632 -18.75 8.43 -1.31
C PRO A 632 -17.27 8.57 -0.89
N LEU A 633 -16.35 8.67 -1.86
CA LEU A 633 -14.93 8.92 -1.63
C LEU A 633 -14.31 9.90 -2.65
N TYR A 634 -14.05 11.14 -2.24
CA TYR A 634 -13.38 12.17 -3.04
C TYR A 634 -12.48 13.08 -2.17
N SER A 635 -11.59 13.86 -2.78
CA SER A 635 -10.46 14.55 -2.08
C SER A 635 -10.89 15.59 -1.05
N THR A 636 -12.02 16.25 -1.27
CA THR A 636 -12.56 17.28 -0.38
C THR A 636 -13.37 16.69 0.78
N LEU A 637 -13.55 15.37 0.86
CA LEU A 637 -14.14 14.74 2.03
C LEU A 637 -13.22 14.90 3.25
N PRO A 638 -13.78 15.04 4.46
CA PRO A 638 -13.01 15.06 5.70
C PRO A 638 -12.42 13.69 6.02
N PRO A 639 -11.31 13.65 6.77
CA PRO A 639 -10.66 12.40 7.18
C PRO A 639 -11.61 11.41 7.87
N ALA A 640 -12.46 11.88 8.79
CA ALA A 640 -13.41 11.02 9.50
C ALA A 640 -14.45 10.35 8.56
N LEU A 641 -14.87 11.03 7.48
CA LEU A 641 -15.79 10.44 6.49
C LEU A 641 -15.04 9.56 5.49
N GLN A 642 -13.79 9.89 5.14
CA GLN A 642 -12.95 9.05 4.31
C GLN A 642 -12.66 7.71 4.99
N GLN A 643 -12.48 7.70 6.32
CA GLN A 643 -12.26 6.47 7.09
C GLN A 643 -13.45 5.50 7.05
N ARG A 644 -14.66 5.97 6.72
CA ARG A 644 -15.86 5.12 6.64
C ARG A 644 -15.77 4.05 5.57
N ILE A 645 -14.90 4.21 4.57
CA ILE A 645 -14.68 3.17 3.55
C ILE A 645 -14.15 1.86 4.16
N PHE A 646 -13.52 1.93 5.34
CA PHE A 646 -13.00 0.80 6.09
C PHE A 646 -14.06 0.17 7.03
N GLU A 647 -15.27 0.75 7.13
CA GLU A 647 -16.37 0.13 7.85
C GLU A 647 -16.74 -1.22 7.19
N PRO A 648 -17.10 -2.24 7.99
CA PRO A 648 -17.53 -3.52 7.45
C PRO A 648 -18.84 -3.37 6.66
N ALA A 649 -19.05 -4.29 5.71
CA ALA A 649 -20.31 -4.37 4.98
C ALA A 649 -21.49 -4.68 5.92
N PRO A 650 -22.73 -4.24 5.59
CA PRO A 650 -23.90 -4.61 6.36
C PRO A 650 -24.08 -6.14 6.37
N PRO A 651 -24.65 -6.72 7.46
CA PRO A 651 -24.84 -8.16 7.55
C PRO A 651 -25.86 -8.65 6.52
N THR A 652 -25.69 -9.91 6.09
CA THR A 652 -26.68 -10.63 5.28
C THR A 652 -28.01 -10.71 6.01
N LYS A 653 -29.11 -10.43 5.30
CA LYS A 653 -30.46 -10.50 5.87
C LYS A 653 -30.87 -11.96 6.15
N PRO A 654 -31.78 -12.22 7.11
CA PRO A 654 -32.24 -13.57 7.43
C PRO A 654 -32.88 -14.34 6.26
N ASN A 655 -33.37 -13.63 5.25
CA ASN A 655 -33.95 -14.20 4.03
C ASN A 655 -32.91 -14.64 2.99
N GLY A 656 -31.60 -14.57 3.31
CA GLY A 656 -30.52 -14.91 2.40
C GLY A 656 -30.01 -13.74 1.54
N GLY A 657 -30.61 -12.55 1.64
CA GLY A 657 -30.18 -11.37 0.88
C GLY A 657 -28.81 -10.84 1.35
N ILE A 658 -27.81 -10.89 0.47
CA ILE A 658 -26.42 -10.52 0.76
C ILE A 658 -26.30 -9.02 1.05
N GLY A 659 -25.77 -8.67 2.22
CA GLY A 659 -25.41 -7.29 2.54
C GLY A 659 -24.11 -6.89 1.85
N ARG A 660 -24.08 -5.73 1.20
CA ARG A 660 -22.91 -5.23 0.47
C ARG A 660 -22.63 -3.77 0.78
N LYS A 661 -21.37 -3.36 0.62
CA LYS A 661 -20.96 -1.95 0.60
C LYS A 661 -20.56 -1.58 -0.83
N VAL A 662 -21.00 -0.41 -1.29
CA VAL A 662 -20.51 0.20 -2.53
C VAL A 662 -19.77 1.49 -2.21
N VAL A 663 -18.47 1.50 -2.52
CA VAL A 663 -17.64 2.70 -2.43
C VAL A 663 -17.64 3.37 -3.80
N VAL A 664 -18.16 4.60 -3.86
CA VAL A 664 -18.21 5.40 -5.08
C VAL A 664 -17.11 6.45 -5.01
N SER A 665 -16.03 6.26 -5.76
CA SER A 665 -14.77 6.99 -5.59
C SER A 665 -14.25 7.68 -6.85
N THR A 666 -13.44 8.72 -6.70
CA THR A 666 -12.54 9.17 -7.76
C THR A 666 -11.35 8.23 -7.92
N ASN A 667 -10.36 8.61 -8.73
CA ASN A 667 -9.07 7.90 -8.80
C ASN A 667 -8.24 7.94 -7.50
N ILE A 668 -8.78 8.43 -6.37
CA ILE A 668 -8.14 8.31 -5.05
C ILE A 668 -8.05 6.86 -4.60
N ALA A 669 -9.01 6.02 -4.97
CA ALA A 669 -8.96 4.58 -4.70
C ALA A 669 -8.19 3.78 -5.77
N GLU A 670 -7.70 4.44 -6.84
CA GLU A 670 -6.98 3.80 -7.94
C GLU A 670 -5.59 3.34 -7.50
N THR A 671 -4.97 4.08 -6.59
CA THR A 671 -3.59 3.92 -6.07
C THR A 671 -3.58 4.12 -4.55
N SER A 672 -2.55 3.61 -3.88
CA SER A 672 -2.22 3.88 -2.45
C SER A 672 -3.21 3.43 -1.35
N LEU A 673 -4.50 3.23 -1.65
CA LEU A 673 -5.52 2.82 -0.67
C LEU A 673 -5.95 1.37 -0.89
N THR A 674 -6.12 0.63 0.20
CA THR A 674 -6.55 -0.78 0.21
C THR A 674 -7.85 -0.88 0.96
N ILE A 675 -8.96 -1.05 0.24
CA ILE A 675 -10.28 -1.25 0.85
C ILE A 675 -10.51 -2.76 0.91
N ASP A 676 -10.40 -3.31 2.12
CA ASP A 676 -10.63 -4.74 2.33
C ASP A 676 -12.08 -5.11 2.01
N GLY A 677 -12.27 -6.29 1.43
CA GLY A 677 -13.60 -6.82 1.06
C GLY A 677 -14.08 -6.49 -0.35
N VAL A 678 -13.40 -5.60 -1.09
CA VAL A 678 -13.74 -5.29 -2.50
C VAL A 678 -13.47 -6.50 -3.39
N VAL A 679 -14.49 -6.90 -4.15
CA VAL A 679 -14.46 -8.03 -5.11
C VAL A 679 -14.89 -7.57 -6.50
N PHE A 680 -15.77 -6.56 -6.56
CA PHE A 680 -16.32 -6.07 -7.82
C PHE A 680 -15.85 -4.64 -8.06
N VAL A 681 -15.20 -4.41 -9.20
CA VAL A 681 -14.78 -3.07 -9.64
C VAL A 681 -15.59 -2.67 -10.86
N ILE A 682 -16.11 -1.45 -10.88
CA ILE A 682 -16.79 -0.86 -12.03
C ILE A 682 -15.92 0.29 -12.53
N ASP A 683 -15.46 0.18 -13.78
CA ASP A 683 -14.57 1.14 -14.42
C ASP A 683 -15.22 1.77 -15.66
N PRO A 684 -15.75 3.00 -15.53
CA PRO A 684 -16.23 3.78 -16.67
C PRO A 684 -15.13 4.24 -17.64
N GLY A 685 -13.85 4.17 -17.27
CA GLY A 685 -12.75 4.54 -18.16
C GLY A 685 -12.41 6.03 -18.19
N PHE A 686 -12.94 6.85 -17.27
CA PHE A 686 -12.69 8.30 -17.22
C PHE A 686 -12.08 8.76 -15.88
N ALA A 687 -11.38 9.90 -15.92
CA ALA A 687 -10.92 10.64 -14.76
C ALA A 687 -10.84 12.16 -15.09
N LYS A 688 -10.97 13.02 -14.07
CA LYS A 688 -10.63 14.44 -14.24
C LYS A 688 -9.12 14.62 -14.21
N GLN A 689 -8.57 15.21 -15.27
CA GLN A 689 -7.15 15.51 -15.42
C GLN A 689 -6.95 17.01 -15.58
N LYS A 690 -5.84 17.51 -15.01
CA LYS A 690 -5.38 18.88 -15.22
C LYS A 690 -4.83 19.03 -16.63
N VAL A 691 -5.29 20.05 -17.34
CA VAL A 691 -4.83 20.37 -18.70
C VAL A 691 -4.48 21.85 -18.75
N TYR A 692 -3.25 22.12 -19.18
CA TYR A 692 -2.76 23.46 -19.46
C TYR A 692 -2.53 23.64 -20.95
N ASN A 693 -3.12 24.70 -21.51
CA ASN A 693 -2.87 25.10 -22.89
C ASN A 693 -1.96 26.35 -22.89
N PRO A 694 -0.68 26.22 -23.29
CA PRO A 694 0.29 27.32 -23.23
C PRO A 694 -0.02 28.45 -24.22
N ARG A 695 -0.79 28.18 -25.28
CA ARG A 695 -1.12 29.20 -26.29
C ARG A 695 -2.17 30.20 -25.82
N VAL A 696 -3.15 29.70 -25.06
CA VAL A 696 -4.22 30.54 -24.46
C VAL A 696 -3.99 30.80 -22.98
N ARG A 697 -2.90 30.26 -22.41
CA ARG A 697 -2.50 30.39 -20.99
C ARG A 697 -3.58 29.95 -19.99
N VAL A 698 -4.44 29.02 -20.40
CA VAL A 698 -5.55 28.51 -19.59
C VAL A 698 -5.19 27.16 -19.00
N GLU A 699 -5.42 27.04 -17.68
CA GLU A 699 -5.42 25.78 -16.96
C GLU A 699 -6.86 25.39 -16.61
N SER A 700 -7.24 24.13 -16.85
CA SER A 700 -8.58 23.64 -16.53
C SER A 700 -8.59 22.16 -16.16
N LEU A 701 -9.65 21.71 -15.48
CA LEU A 701 -9.89 20.30 -15.17
C LEU A 701 -10.85 19.71 -16.19
N LEU A 702 -10.37 18.77 -17.00
CA LEU A 702 -11.16 18.13 -18.04
C LEU A 702 -11.37 16.65 -17.72
N VAL A 703 -12.60 16.18 -17.92
CA VAL A 703 -12.87 14.74 -17.92
C VAL A 703 -12.24 14.13 -19.17
N SER A 704 -11.30 13.22 -18.97
CA SER A 704 -10.53 12.59 -20.04
C SER A 704 -10.50 11.06 -19.87
N PRO A 705 -10.36 10.29 -20.96
CA PRO A 705 -10.15 8.85 -20.87
C PRO A 705 -8.88 8.52 -20.05
N ILE A 706 -8.92 7.42 -19.30
CA ILE A 706 -7.76 6.92 -18.57
C ILE A 706 -6.80 6.15 -19.48
N SER A 707 -5.61 5.84 -18.97
CA SER A 707 -4.66 4.96 -19.64
C SER A 707 -4.93 3.48 -19.37
N LYS A 708 -4.32 2.60 -20.16
CA LYS A 708 -4.35 1.14 -19.95
C LYS A 708 -3.72 0.78 -18.60
N ALA A 709 -2.65 1.46 -18.20
CA ALA A 709 -2.04 1.32 -16.88
C ALA A 709 -3.03 1.65 -15.75
N SER A 710 -3.74 2.79 -15.83
CA SER A 710 -4.79 3.15 -14.87
C SER A 710 -5.92 2.10 -14.83
N ALA A 711 -6.40 1.64 -15.99
CA ALA A 711 -7.44 0.62 -16.07
C ALA A 711 -7.01 -0.73 -15.46
N GLN A 712 -5.73 -1.10 -15.56
CA GLN A 712 -5.17 -2.28 -14.89
C GLN A 712 -5.09 -2.08 -13.37
N GLN A 713 -4.68 -0.89 -12.91
CA GLN A 713 -4.64 -0.58 -11.47
C GLN A 713 -6.03 -0.58 -10.82
N ARG A 714 -7.05 -0.08 -11.53
CA ARG A 714 -8.45 -0.15 -11.11
C ARG A 714 -8.90 -1.60 -10.98
N ALA A 715 -8.67 -2.41 -12.02
CA ALA A 715 -9.02 -3.84 -11.99
C ALA A 715 -8.31 -4.59 -10.86
N GLY A 716 -7.03 -4.29 -10.61
CA GLY A 716 -6.24 -4.87 -9.51
C GLY A 716 -6.79 -4.61 -8.11
N ARG A 717 -7.75 -3.70 -7.92
CA ARG A 717 -8.43 -3.49 -6.62
C ARG A 717 -9.39 -4.63 -6.25
N ALA A 718 -9.89 -5.39 -7.24
CA ALA A 718 -10.79 -6.52 -7.03
C ALA A 718 -10.07 -7.78 -6.52
N GLY A 719 -8.82 -8.00 -6.96
CA GLY A 719 -8.08 -9.24 -6.75
C GLY A 719 -7.21 -9.28 -5.49
N ARG A 720 -7.52 -8.50 -4.45
CA ARG A 720 -6.62 -8.34 -3.29
C ARG A 720 -6.86 -9.34 -2.17
N THR A 721 -8.12 -9.62 -1.87
CA THR A 721 -8.49 -10.51 -0.75
C THR A 721 -8.97 -11.87 -1.22
N LYS A 722 -9.50 -11.94 -2.44
CA LYS A 722 -10.05 -13.14 -3.09
C LYS A 722 -10.18 -12.86 -4.60
N PRO A 723 -10.47 -13.88 -5.43
CA PRO A 723 -10.76 -13.68 -6.85
C PRO A 723 -11.87 -12.65 -7.05
N GLY A 724 -11.74 -11.81 -8.06
CA GLY A 724 -12.62 -10.67 -8.29
C GLY A 724 -13.02 -10.46 -9.74
N LYS A 725 -13.92 -9.50 -9.98
CA LYS A 725 -14.42 -9.14 -11.31
C LYS A 725 -14.30 -7.63 -11.53
N CYS A 726 -13.87 -7.24 -12.72
CA CYS A 726 -13.83 -5.84 -13.15
C CYS A 726 -14.72 -5.64 -14.38
N PHE A 727 -15.71 -4.77 -14.25
CA PHE A 727 -16.65 -4.39 -15.31
C PHE A 727 -16.21 -3.07 -15.93
N ARG A 728 -15.60 -3.15 -17.12
CA ARG A 728 -15.17 -2.01 -17.92
C ARG A 728 -16.33 -1.58 -18.82
N LEU A 729 -16.81 -0.35 -18.64
CA LEU A 729 -17.98 0.18 -19.36
C LEU A 729 -17.63 0.72 -20.76
N TYR A 730 -16.69 0.04 -21.42
CA TYR A 730 -16.19 0.36 -22.74
C TYR A 730 -15.83 -0.94 -23.46
N THR A 731 -15.72 -0.87 -24.78
CA THR A 731 -15.41 -2.06 -25.60
C THR A 731 -13.95 -2.46 -25.46
N GLU A 732 -13.65 -3.75 -25.67
CA GLU A 732 -12.27 -4.24 -25.72
C GLU A 732 -11.46 -3.55 -26.85
N LYS A 733 -12.13 -3.20 -27.96
CA LYS A 733 -11.53 -2.45 -29.06
C LYS A 733 -11.10 -1.05 -28.62
N ALA A 734 -11.93 -0.34 -27.86
CA ALA A 734 -11.59 0.96 -27.30
C ALA A 734 -10.39 0.85 -26.34
N TYR A 735 -10.38 -0.18 -25.48
CA TYR A 735 -9.24 -0.46 -24.60
C TYR A 735 -7.93 -0.64 -25.39
N LYS A 736 -7.93 -1.47 -26.44
CA LYS A 736 -6.71 -1.79 -27.20
C LYS A 736 -6.23 -0.64 -28.10
N ASN A 737 -7.16 0.06 -28.76
CA ASN A 737 -6.84 0.95 -29.88
C ASN A 737 -7.02 2.45 -29.58
N GLU A 738 -7.85 2.83 -28.60
CA GLU A 738 -8.17 4.23 -28.30
C GLU A 738 -7.47 4.72 -27.02
N MET A 739 -7.28 3.84 -26.03
CA MET A 739 -6.62 4.17 -24.76
C MET A 739 -5.09 4.12 -24.90
N GLN A 740 -4.42 5.13 -24.33
CA GLN A 740 -2.96 5.20 -24.26
C GLN A 740 -2.39 4.18 -23.27
N GLU A 741 -1.17 3.71 -23.47
CA GLU A 741 -0.51 2.77 -22.55
C GLU A 741 -0.37 3.36 -21.14
N ASN A 742 0.22 4.56 -21.06
CA ASN A 742 0.48 5.29 -19.82
C ASN A 742 -0.17 6.67 -19.86
N THR A 743 -0.52 7.19 -18.68
CA THR A 743 -0.97 8.58 -18.53
C THR A 743 0.22 9.51 -18.75
N TYR A 744 0.03 10.61 -19.49
CA TYR A 744 1.08 11.61 -19.66
C TYR A 744 1.52 12.19 -18.30
N PRO A 745 2.85 12.32 -18.06
CA PRO A 745 3.39 12.99 -16.89
C PRO A 745 2.77 14.37 -16.68
N GLU A 746 2.49 14.73 -15.43
CA GLU A 746 1.78 15.97 -15.11
C GLU A 746 2.55 17.23 -15.53
N ILE A 747 3.89 17.16 -15.58
CA ILE A 747 4.78 18.22 -16.07
C ILE A 747 4.50 18.65 -17.52
N LEU A 748 4.00 17.73 -18.36
CA LEU A 748 3.69 18.01 -19.76
C LEU A 748 2.34 18.71 -19.96
N ARG A 749 1.51 18.78 -18.91
CA ARG A 749 0.10 19.20 -19.00
C ARG A 749 -0.33 20.17 -17.90
N SER A 750 0.63 20.79 -17.20
CA SER A 750 0.37 21.74 -16.11
C SER A 750 1.06 23.08 -16.36
N ASN A 751 0.56 24.13 -15.70
CA ASN A 751 1.27 25.40 -15.64
C ASN A 751 2.53 25.26 -14.75
N LEU A 752 3.68 25.68 -15.27
CA LEU A 752 4.98 25.54 -14.61
C LEU A 752 5.41 26.80 -13.81
N GLY A 753 4.57 27.82 -13.68
CA GLY A 753 4.93 29.07 -12.99
C GLY A 753 5.41 28.86 -11.56
N SER A 754 4.70 28.06 -10.76
CA SER A 754 5.13 27.73 -9.39
C SER A 754 6.41 26.88 -9.39
N VAL A 755 6.54 25.96 -10.33
CA VAL A 755 7.69 25.06 -10.47
C VAL A 755 8.97 25.80 -10.80
N VAL A 756 8.92 26.67 -11.80
CA VAL A 756 10.08 27.47 -12.21
C VAL A 756 10.56 28.35 -11.06
N LEU A 757 9.62 28.97 -10.32
CA LEU A 757 9.94 29.78 -9.15
C LEU A 757 10.65 28.95 -8.06
N GLN A 758 10.18 27.72 -7.84
CA GLN A 758 10.77 26.79 -6.87
C GLN A 758 12.16 26.29 -7.30
N LEU A 759 12.35 25.94 -8.56
CA LEU A 759 13.65 25.54 -9.11
C LEU A 759 14.68 26.68 -9.02
N LYS A 760 14.27 27.90 -9.37
CA LYS A 760 15.12 29.10 -9.22
C LYS A 760 15.49 29.36 -7.76
N LYS A 761 14.56 29.17 -6.82
CA LYS A 761 14.82 29.27 -5.38
C LYS A 761 15.82 28.21 -4.89
N LEU A 762 15.81 27.01 -5.48
CA LEU A 762 16.77 25.94 -5.20
C LEU A 762 18.18 26.20 -5.80
N GLY A 763 18.36 27.30 -6.53
CA GLY A 763 19.62 27.64 -7.19
C GLY A 763 19.81 26.97 -8.55
N ILE A 764 18.74 26.47 -9.17
CA ILE A 764 18.78 25.88 -10.51
C ILE A 764 18.53 26.99 -11.53
N ASP A 765 19.60 27.49 -12.13
CA ASP A 765 19.51 28.59 -13.09
C ASP A 765 19.20 28.15 -14.51
N ASP A 766 19.82 27.06 -14.96
CA ASP A 766 19.64 26.49 -16.28
C ASP A 766 18.47 25.51 -16.30
N LEU A 767 17.28 26.06 -16.54
CA LEU A 767 16.04 25.29 -16.62
C LEU A 767 15.91 24.50 -17.93
N VAL A 768 16.71 24.82 -18.95
CA VAL A 768 16.65 24.15 -20.27
C VAL A 768 17.41 22.83 -20.23
N HIS A 769 18.57 22.82 -19.56
CA HIS A 769 19.41 21.63 -19.40
C HIS A 769 19.20 20.91 -18.07
N PHE A 770 18.23 21.34 -17.26
CA PHE A 770 17.84 20.58 -16.08
C PHE A 770 17.39 19.18 -16.50
N ASP A 771 17.90 18.17 -15.78
CA ASP A 771 17.72 16.76 -16.11
C ASP A 771 16.30 16.31 -15.73
N PHE A 772 15.30 16.70 -16.50
CA PHE A 772 13.94 16.18 -16.36
C PHE A 772 13.86 14.78 -16.97
N MET A 773 13.19 13.85 -16.29
CA MET A 773 12.89 12.54 -16.87
C MET A 773 12.05 12.64 -18.15
N ASP A 774 11.09 13.57 -18.19
CA ASP A 774 10.35 13.96 -19.38
C ASP A 774 10.30 15.49 -19.42
N PRO A 775 11.13 16.16 -20.24
CA PRO A 775 11.21 17.62 -20.24
C PRO A 775 9.92 18.25 -20.77
N PRO A 776 9.46 19.38 -20.19
CA PRO A 776 8.31 20.10 -20.69
C PRO A 776 8.57 20.71 -22.06
N ALA A 777 7.49 21.03 -22.78
CA ALA A 777 7.61 21.77 -24.03
C ALA A 777 8.29 23.14 -23.78
N PRO A 778 9.26 23.57 -24.61
CA PRO A 778 9.93 24.86 -24.45
C PRO A 778 8.96 26.03 -24.37
N GLU A 779 7.85 26.00 -25.13
CA GLU A 779 6.80 27.01 -25.08
C GLU A 779 6.18 27.14 -23.68
N THR A 780 5.90 26.02 -23.01
CA THR A 780 5.34 26.00 -21.64
C THR A 780 6.32 26.61 -20.64
N LEU A 781 7.62 26.29 -20.77
CA LEU A 781 8.66 26.86 -19.92
C LEU A 781 8.81 28.37 -20.14
N MET A 782 8.79 28.82 -21.40
CA MET A 782 8.82 30.24 -21.75
C MET A 782 7.62 30.99 -21.18
N ARG A 783 6.41 30.41 -21.20
CA ARG A 783 5.22 31.04 -20.59
C ARG A 783 5.33 31.15 -19.08
N ALA A 784 5.94 30.18 -18.41
CA ALA A 784 6.21 30.26 -16.97
C ALA A 784 7.23 31.36 -16.64
N LEU A 785 8.31 31.47 -17.41
CA LEU A 785 9.29 32.55 -17.28
C LEU A 785 8.68 33.93 -17.55
N GLU A 786 7.88 34.06 -18.61
CA GLU A 786 7.15 35.29 -18.96
C GLU A 786 6.18 35.70 -17.84
N LEU A 787 5.43 34.76 -17.28
CA LEU A 787 4.54 34.98 -16.14
C LEU A 787 5.31 35.51 -14.92
N LEU A 788 6.41 34.86 -14.56
CA LEU A 788 7.20 35.26 -13.40
C LEU A 788 7.93 36.59 -13.60
N ASN A 789 8.36 36.90 -14.83
CA ASN A 789 8.91 38.22 -15.17
C ASN A 789 7.83 39.31 -15.02
N TYR A 790 6.62 39.09 -15.56
CA TYR A 790 5.53 40.05 -15.39
C TYR A 790 5.10 40.25 -13.93
N LEU A 791 5.24 39.22 -13.08
CA LEU A 791 5.01 39.34 -11.64
C LEU A 791 6.18 40.02 -10.91
N ALA A 792 7.28 40.32 -11.59
CA ALA A 792 8.57 40.78 -11.06
C ALA A 792 9.19 39.81 -10.04
N ALA A 793 8.89 38.51 -10.19
CA ALA A 793 9.52 37.45 -9.42
C ALA A 793 10.88 37.05 -10.02
N LEU A 794 11.03 37.24 -11.33
CA LEU A 794 12.30 37.17 -12.04
C LEU A 794 12.60 38.54 -12.65
N ASP A 795 13.88 38.82 -12.87
CA ASP A 795 14.33 39.97 -13.68
C ASP A 795 14.37 39.62 -15.19
N ASP A 796 14.72 40.59 -16.03
CA ASP A 796 14.79 40.41 -17.48
C ASP A 796 15.91 39.44 -17.92
N ASP A 797 16.91 39.20 -17.07
CA ASP A 797 17.97 38.20 -17.27
C ASP A 797 17.55 36.79 -16.79
N GLY A 798 16.39 36.68 -16.13
CA GLY A 798 15.83 35.42 -15.62
C GLY A 798 16.39 34.99 -14.25
N ASN A 799 17.01 35.91 -13.49
CA ASN A 799 17.45 35.67 -12.13
C ASN A 799 16.32 35.90 -11.13
N LEU A 800 16.41 35.23 -9.98
CA LEU A 800 15.43 35.36 -8.90
C LEU A 800 15.57 36.73 -8.20
N THR A 801 14.48 37.51 -8.17
CA THR A 801 14.46 38.80 -7.46
C THR A 801 14.21 38.60 -5.96
N ASP A 802 14.48 39.62 -5.14
CA ASP A 802 14.12 39.59 -3.70
C ASP A 802 12.62 39.34 -3.49
N LEU A 803 11.78 39.92 -4.35
CA LEU A 803 10.34 39.68 -4.34
C LEU A 803 10.03 38.22 -4.68
N GLY A 804 10.65 37.67 -5.73
CA GLY A 804 10.51 36.26 -6.11
C GLY A 804 10.95 35.31 -5.00
N ALA A 805 12.05 35.62 -4.33
CA ALA A 805 12.58 34.83 -3.22
C ALA A 805 11.61 34.78 -2.04
N VAL A 806 10.88 35.85 -1.75
CA VAL A 806 9.80 35.89 -0.74
C VAL A 806 8.54 35.21 -1.26
N MET A 807 8.18 35.38 -2.54
CA MET A 807 7.03 34.71 -3.15
C MET A 807 7.14 33.18 -3.08
N ALA A 808 8.34 32.63 -3.31
CA ALA A 808 8.60 31.18 -3.30
C ALA A 808 8.33 30.51 -1.93
N GLU A 809 8.43 31.27 -0.84
CA GLU A 809 8.22 30.80 0.54
C GLU A 809 6.73 30.61 0.86
N PHE A 810 5.86 31.32 0.14
CA PHE A 810 4.44 31.13 0.28
C PHE A 810 4.00 29.84 -0.43
N PRO A 811 3.25 28.96 0.27
CA PRO A 811 2.65 27.79 -0.35
C PRO A 811 1.42 28.22 -1.16
N LEU A 812 1.62 29.01 -2.23
CA LEU A 812 0.58 29.62 -3.06
C LEU A 812 1.03 29.67 -4.52
N ASP A 813 0.09 29.87 -5.43
CA ASP A 813 0.43 30.19 -6.81
C ASP A 813 1.11 31.58 -6.87
N PRO A 814 2.03 31.81 -7.82
CA PRO A 814 2.77 33.08 -7.89
C PRO A 814 1.88 34.32 -7.94
N GLN A 815 0.73 34.26 -8.63
CA GLN A 815 -0.24 35.36 -8.68
C GLN A 815 -0.80 35.70 -7.29
N LEU A 816 -1.16 34.68 -6.51
CA LEU A 816 -1.69 34.85 -5.15
C LEU A 816 -0.61 35.35 -4.18
N ALA A 817 0.61 34.82 -4.28
CA ALA A 817 1.73 35.28 -3.47
C ALA A 817 2.06 36.76 -3.75
N LYS A 818 2.12 37.15 -5.04
CA LYS A 818 2.32 38.55 -5.45
C LYS A 818 1.21 39.46 -4.93
N MET A 819 -0.04 39.04 -5.07
CA MET A 819 -1.21 39.78 -4.58
C MET A 819 -1.12 40.02 -3.07
N LEU A 820 -0.78 38.99 -2.29
CA LEU A 820 -0.67 39.08 -0.84
C LEU A 820 0.46 40.03 -0.41
N ILE A 821 1.64 39.94 -1.04
CA ILE A 821 2.76 40.83 -0.71
C ILE A 821 2.45 42.27 -1.12
N ALA A 822 1.93 42.50 -2.33
CA ALA A 822 1.60 43.83 -2.84
C ALA A 822 0.48 44.51 -2.05
N SER A 823 -0.43 43.75 -1.44
CA SER A 823 -1.53 44.29 -0.63
C SER A 823 -1.08 45.14 0.57
N CYS A 824 0.16 44.94 1.05
CA CYS A 824 0.75 45.77 2.10
C CYS A 824 0.91 47.24 1.67
N ASN A 825 1.08 47.49 0.37
CA ASN A 825 1.20 48.84 -0.19
C ASN A 825 -0.16 49.53 -0.41
N HIS A 826 -1.26 48.75 -0.40
CA HIS A 826 -2.63 49.24 -0.55
C HIS A 826 -3.40 49.31 0.77
N ASN A 827 -2.73 49.13 1.92
CA ASN A 827 -3.33 49.18 3.25
C ASN A 827 -4.54 48.24 3.45
N CYS A 828 -4.59 47.09 2.77
CA CYS A 828 -5.71 46.12 2.83
C CYS A 828 -5.23 44.67 2.93
N SER A 829 -4.02 44.48 3.47
CA SER A 829 -3.39 43.16 3.58
C SER A 829 -4.14 42.17 4.48
N ASN A 830 -4.89 42.63 5.49
CA ASN A 830 -5.71 41.75 6.33
C ASN A 830 -6.87 41.11 5.55
N GLU A 831 -7.51 41.89 4.68
CA GLU A 831 -8.59 41.44 3.81
C GLU A 831 -8.09 40.53 2.70
N ILE A 832 -6.98 40.92 2.04
CA ILE A 832 -6.38 40.12 0.98
C ILE A 832 -5.86 38.78 1.53
N LEU A 833 -5.33 38.76 2.76
CA LEU A 833 -4.96 37.52 3.45
C LEU A 833 -6.18 36.59 3.62
N SER A 834 -7.33 37.13 4.02
CA SER A 834 -8.58 36.37 4.12
C SER A 834 -9.08 35.87 2.75
N ILE A 835 -9.05 36.72 1.72
CA ILE A 835 -9.43 36.34 0.34
C ILE A 835 -8.52 35.24 -0.19
N THR A 836 -7.20 35.38 -0.03
CA THR A 836 -6.20 34.40 -0.46
C THR A 836 -6.43 33.04 0.20
N ALA A 837 -6.76 33.05 1.50
CA ALA A 837 -7.07 31.84 2.23
C ALA A 837 -8.37 31.17 1.73
N MET A 838 -9.41 31.95 1.45
CA MET A 838 -10.67 31.45 0.89
C MET A 838 -10.55 30.93 -0.55
N LEU A 839 -9.64 31.49 -1.36
CA LEU A 839 -9.32 30.98 -2.71
C LEU A 839 -8.47 29.70 -2.68
N SER A 840 -7.76 29.45 -1.57
CA SER A 840 -6.88 28.29 -1.40
C SER A 840 -7.62 27.03 -0.91
N VAL A 841 -8.93 27.12 -0.67
CA VAL A 841 -9.77 26.03 -0.18
C VAL A 841 -10.92 25.74 -1.15
N PRO A 842 -11.59 24.58 -1.06
CA PRO A 842 -12.76 24.27 -1.87
C PRO A 842 -13.87 25.31 -1.72
N GLN A 843 -14.78 25.35 -2.69
CA GLN A 843 -15.88 26.30 -2.71
C GLN A 843 -16.69 26.26 -1.41
N CYS A 844 -16.85 27.43 -0.78
CA CYS A 844 -17.52 27.53 0.51
C CYS A 844 -19.06 27.46 0.41
N PHE A 845 -19.67 27.79 -0.73
CA PHE A 845 -21.11 27.76 -0.91
C PHE A 845 -21.62 26.34 -1.19
N VAL A 846 -22.61 25.90 -0.42
CA VAL A 846 -23.30 24.61 -0.62
C VAL A 846 -24.58 24.87 -1.40
N ARG A 847 -24.75 24.21 -2.54
CA ARG A 847 -25.93 24.40 -3.40
C ARG A 847 -26.63 23.07 -3.72
N PRO A 848 -27.42 22.51 -2.78
CA PRO A 848 -28.10 21.23 -2.99
C PRO A 848 -29.11 21.31 -4.14
N ASN A 849 -29.21 20.25 -4.94
CA ASN A 849 -30.13 20.23 -6.09
C ASN A 849 -31.60 20.45 -5.72
N GLU A 850 -32.02 19.96 -4.55
CA GLU A 850 -33.39 20.06 -4.02
C GLU A 850 -33.70 21.45 -3.43
N ALA A 851 -32.68 22.20 -3.03
CA ALA A 851 -32.80 23.47 -2.31
C ALA A 851 -32.08 24.63 -3.01
N LYS A 852 -31.92 24.58 -4.35
CA LYS A 852 -31.17 25.58 -5.14
C LYS A 852 -31.59 27.02 -4.84
N LYS A 853 -32.91 27.29 -4.82
CA LYS A 853 -33.45 28.63 -4.58
C LYS A 853 -33.09 29.16 -3.19
N ALA A 854 -33.25 28.34 -2.15
CA ALA A 854 -32.92 28.71 -0.77
C ALA A 854 -31.40 28.96 -0.60
N ALA A 855 -30.57 28.13 -1.24
CA ALA A 855 -29.12 28.31 -1.25
C ALA A 855 -28.70 29.61 -1.96
N ASP A 856 -29.34 29.93 -3.10
CA ASP A 856 -29.07 31.17 -3.84
C ASP A 856 -29.51 32.40 -3.02
N GLU A 857 -30.69 32.36 -2.37
CA GLU A 857 -31.16 33.42 -1.47
C GLU A 857 -30.23 33.62 -0.25
N ALA A 858 -29.73 32.54 0.35
CA ALA A 858 -28.77 32.60 1.44
C ALA A 858 -27.43 33.21 0.98
N LYS A 859 -26.94 32.80 -0.20
CA LYS A 859 -25.72 33.36 -0.80
C LYS A 859 -25.84 34.87 -1.06
N MET A 860 -27.00 35.33 -1.52
CA MET A 860 -27.25 36.75 -1.78
C MET A 860 -27.15 37.64 -0.53
N ARG A 861 -27.28 37.08 0.70
CA ARG A 861 -27.07 37.83 1.94
C ARG A 861 -25.62 38.32 2.11
N PHE A 862 -24.67 37.63 1.48
CA PHE A 862 -23.25 37.98 1.53
C PHE A 862 -22.76 38.66 0.25
N ALA A 863 -23.62 38.73 -0.78
CA ALA A 863 -23.27 39.27 -2.08
C ALA A 863 -22.78 40.71 -1.95
N HIS A 864 -21.63 40.98 -2.55
CA HIS A 864 -21.10 42.33 -2.69
C HIS A 864 -21.33 42.82 -4.13
N ILE A 865 -21.76 44.08 -4.28
CA ILE A 865 -22.12 44.67 -5.58
C ILE A 865 -20.95 44.66 -6.59
N ASP A 866 -19.72 44.84 -6.11
CA ASP A 866 -18.52 44.83 -6.95
C ASP A 866 -17.99 43.41 -7.25
N GLY A 867 -18.55 42.34 -6.66
CA GLY A 867 -18.31 40.96 -7.11
C GLY A 867 -17.90 39.92 -6.06
N ASP A 868 -17.39 38.80 -6.57
CA ASP A 868 -17.30 37.52 -5.85
C ASP A 868 -16.16 37.46 -4.84
N HIS A 869 -15.01 38.09 -5.08
CA HIS A 869 -13.89 38.11 -4.12
C HIS A 869 -14.29 38.78 -2.80
N LEU A 870 -15.05 39.88 -2.90
CA LEU A 870 -15.58 40.60 -1.75
C LEU A 870 -16.73 39.83 -1.10
N THR A 871 -17.50 39.08 -1.88
CA THR A 871 -18.50 38.15 -1.34
C THR A 871 -17.82 37.07 -0.49
N LEU A 872 -16.69 36.50 -0.93
CA LEU A 872 -15.90 35.54 -0.13
C LEU A 872 -15.39 36.17 1.17
N LEU A 873 -14.95 37.43 1.12
CA LEU A 873 -14.52 38.18 2.30
C LEU A 873 -15.68 38.36 3.30
N ASN A 874 -16.86 38.74 2.82
CA ASN A 874 -18.06 38.90 3.65
C ASN A 874 -18.43 37.60 4.36
N VAL A 875 -18.41 36.47 3.64
CA VAL A 875 -18.68 35.15 4.24
C VAL A 875 -17.67 34.82 5.33
N TYR A 876 -16.38 35.04 5.09
CA TYR A 876 -15.34 34.77 6.09
C TYR A 876 -15.49 35.67 7.33
N HIS A 877 -15.76 36.96 7.14
CA HIS A 877 -16.01 37.88 8.26
C HIS A 877 -17.25 37.46 9.06
N ALA A 878 -18.35 37.13 8.39
CA ALA A 878 -19.57 36.68 9.06
C ALA A 878 -19.34 35.38 9.84
N PHE A 879 -18.58 34.44 9.28
CA PHE A 879 -18.21 33.20 9.97
C PHE A 879 -17.42 33.47 11.27
N LYS A 880 -16.44 34.37 11.24
CA LYS A 880 -15.65 34.73 12.43
C LYS A 880 -16.47 35.52 13.45
N GLN A 881 -17.37 36.40 13.01
CA GLN A 881 -18.26 37.16 13.89
C GLN A 881 -19.26 36.25 14.63
N ASN A 882 -19.73 35.20 13.97
CA ASN A 882 -20.61 34.18 14.56
C ASN A 882 -19.85 33.07 15.28
N GLN A 883 -18.64 33.36 15.79
CA GLN A 883 -17.84 32.46 16.64
C GLN A 883 -17.58 31.07 16.06
N GLU A 884 -17.45 30.96 14.73
CA GLU A 884 -17.19 29.68 14.05
C GLU A 884 -18.30 28.64 14.32
N ASP A 885 -19.54 29.08 14.46
CA ASP A 885 -20.67 28.20 14.72
C ASP A 885 -21.01 27.31 13.51
N ASN A 886 -21.15 26.01 13.77
CA ASN A 886 -21.53 25.01 12.79
C ASN A 886 -23.01 25.13 12.40
N GLN A 887 -23.89 25.53 13.34
CA GLN A 887 -25.31 25.72 13.05
C GLN A 887 -25.52 26.92 12.12
N TRP A 888 -24.85 28.04 12.40
CA TRP A 888 -24.82 29.21 11.50
C TRP A 888 -24.42 28.86 10.06
N CYS A 889 -23.42 27.98 9.89
CA CYS A 889 -22.99 27.51 8.57
C CYS A 889 -24.11 26.75 7.84
N TYR A 890 -24.81 25.87 8.55
CA TYR A 890 -25.94 25.11 8.01
C TYR A 890 -27.08 26.05 7.56
N ASP A 891 -27.47 26.99 8.42
CA ASP A 891 -28.57 27.92 8.17
C ASP A 891 -28.31 28.89 6.99
N ASN A 892 -27.03 29.13 6.67
CA ASN A 892 -26.59 30.02 5.59
C ASN A 892 -26.07 29.28 4.36
N PHE A 893 -26.22 27.96 4.28
CA PHE A 893 -25.74 27.13 3.15
C PHE A 893 -24.23 27.32 2.87
N VAL A 894 -23.44 27.45 3.94
CA VAL A 894 -21.98 27.58 3.85
C VAL A 894 -21.30 26.35 4.43
N ASN A 895 -20.21 25.93 3.82
CA ASN A 895 -19.45 24.75 4.20
C ASN A 895 -18.50 25.09 5.37
N TYR A 896 -18.90 24.70 6.57
CA TYR A 896 -18.12 24.87 7.82
C TYR A 896 -16.66 24.44 7.67
N ARG A 897 -16.39 23.32 6.99
CA ARG A 897 -15.04 22.75 6.86
C ARG A 897 -14.17 23.57 5.93
N SER A 898 -14.75 24.08 4.84
CA SER A 898 -14.03 24.96 3.91
C SER A 898 -13.64 26.25 4.62
N LEU A 899 -14.54 26.82 5.43
CA LEU A 899 -14.26 28.01 6.23
C LEU A 899 -13.21 27.77 7.31
N LYS A 900 -13.31 26.66 8.06
CA LYS A 900 -12.31 26.29 9.09
C LYS A 900 -10.94 26.01 8.49
N SER A 901 -10.90 25.34 7.33
CA SER A 901 -9.66 25.15 6.56
C SER A 901 -9.10 26.49 6.08
N GLY A 902 -9.97 27.39 5.62
CA GLY A 902 -9.59 28.74 5.22
C GLY A 902 -8.97 29.51 6.39
N ASP A 903 -9.56 29.42 7.59
CA ASP A 903 -9.00 30.03 8.79
C ASP A 903 -7.60 29.50 9.15
N ASN A 904 -7.41 28.17 9.08
CA ASN A 904 -6.08 27.56 9.30
C ASN A 904 -5.05 28.04 8.26
N VAL A 905 -5.42 28.06 6.97
CA VAL A 905 -4.56 28.60 5.90
C VAL A 905 -4.20 30.06 6.18
N ARG A 906 -5.19 30.88 6.56
CA ARG A 906 -5.00 32.30 6.90
C ARG A 906 -4.00 32.47 8.05
N GLN A 907 -4.14 31.68 9.12
CA GLN A 907 -3.22 31.73 10.27
C GLN A 907 -1.79 31.37 9.85
N GLN A 908 -1.61 30.35 9.03
CA GLN A 908 -0.27 29.96 8.57
C GLN A 908 0.37 30.99 7.65
N LEU A 909 -0.38 31.50 6.67
CA LEU A 909 0.08 32.59 5.83
C LEU A 909 0.43 33.84 6.65
N SER A 910 -0.33 34.13 7.72
CA SER A 910 0.00 35.23 8.64
C SER A 910 1.34 35.05 9.35
N ARG A 911 1.70 33.82 9.74
CA ARG A 911 3.01 33.53 10.36
C ARG A 911 4.16 33.73 9.38
N ILE A 912 3.94 33.41 8.10
CA ILE A 912 4.92 33.67 7.03
C ILE A 912 5.06 35.18 6.81
N MET A 913 3.95 35.93 6.75
CA MET A 913 3.97 37.39 6.67
C MET A 913 4.74 38.01 7.84
N ASP A 914 4.48 37.57 9.07
CA ASP A 914 5.18 38.06 10.27
C ASP A 914 6.69 37.74 10.20
N ARG A 915 7.08 36.54 9.72
CA ARG A 915 8.49 36.12 9.53
C ARG A 915 9.25 37.04 8.58
N PHE A 916 8.60 37.46 7.47
CA PHE A 916 9.17 38.38 6.49
C PHE A 916 8.88 39.86 6.79
N GLN A 917 8.37 40.18 7.99
CA GLN A 917 8.05 41.55 8.43
C GLN A 917 7.07 42.29 7.51
N LEU A 918 6.17 41.56 6.84
CA LEU A 918 5.13 42.13 5.99
C LEU A 918 4.01 42.71 6.87
N LYS A 919 3.75 44.02 6.73
CA LYS A 919 2.79 44.74 7.57
C LYS A 919 1.35 44.27 7.32
N ARG A 920 0.69 43.82 8.38
CA ARG A 920 -0.74 43.49 8.40
C ARG A 920 -1.57 44.74 8.75
N THR A 921 -2.03 45.42 7.72
CA THR A 921 -2.85 46.64 7.77
C THR A 921 -4.24 46.40 7.20
N SER A 922 -5.21 47.20 7.67
CA SER A 922 -6.57 47.31 7.14
C SER A 922 -6.93 48.80 7.08
N THR A 923 -7.60 49.20 6.00
CA THR A 923 -8.13 50.56 5.84
C THR A 923 -9.39 50.69 6.69
N ASP A 924 -9.72 51.90 7.16
CA ASP A 924 -10.98 52.09 7.88
C ASP A 924 -12.16 51.70 6.99
N PHE A 925 -13.06 50.87 7.51
CA PHE A 925 -14.25 50.37 6.82
C PHE A 925 -15.19 51.51 6.40
N THR A 926 -15.18 52.62 7.13
CA THR A 926 -16.01 53.79 6.78
C THR A 926 -15.48 54.57 5.56
N SER A 927 -14.22 54.34 5.18
CA SER A 927 -13.62 54.99 4.03
C SER A 927 -14.15 54.41 2.72
N LYS A 928 -14.39 55.29 1.75
CA LYS A 928 -14.69 54.88 0.36
C LYS A 928 -13.56 54.05 -0.25
N ASP A 929 -12.33 54.22 0.24
CA ASP A 929 -11.16 53.54 -0.28
C ASP A 929 -11.05 52.08 0.18
N TYR A 930 -11.82 51.64 1.18
CA TYR A 930 -11.74 50.27 1.72
C TYR A 930 -11.88 49.21 0.61
N TYR A 931 -13.00 49.20 -0.09
CA TYR A 931 -13.25 48.24 -1.18
C TYR A 931 -12.41 48.52 -2.42
N ILE A 932 -12.11 49.81 -2.70
CA ILE A 932 -11.27 50.21 -3.85
C ILE A 932 -9.85 49.66 -3.69
N ASN A 933 -9.27 49.76 -2.49
CA ASN A 933 -7.93 49.27 -2.20
C ASN A 933 -7.84 47.75 -2.35
N ILE A 934 -8.84 47.02 -1.86
CA ILE A 934 -8.91 45.57 -2.03
C ILE A 934 -8.95 45.21 -3.53
N ARG A 935 -9.83 45.86 -4.31
CA ARG A 935 -9.94 45.62 -5.76
C ARG A 935 -8.64 45.94 -6.51
N LYS A 936 -7.94 47.03 -6.15
CA LYS A 936 -6.61 47.36 -6.69
C LYS A 936 -5.55 46.33 -6.32
N ALA A 937 -5.58 45.81 -5.08
CA ALA A 937 -4.66 44.76 -4.66
C ALA A 937 -4.89 43.48 -5.47
N LEU A 938 -6.14 43.10 -5.79
CA LEU A 938 -6.42 41.96 -6.68
C LEU A 938 -5.76 42.12 -8.05
N VAL A 939 -5.76 43.33 -8.62
CA VAL A 939 -5.08 43.63 -9.90
C VAL A 939 -3.58 43.33 -9.84
N ASN A 940 -2.90 43.47 -8.69
CA ASN A 940 -1.46 43.21 -8.60
C ASN A 940 -1.07 41.74 -8.85
N GLY A 941 -1.97 40.79 -8.58
CA GLY A 941 -1.74 39.37 -8.87
C GLY A 941 -2.43 38.90 -10.15
N PHE A 942 -3.64 39.41 -10.41
CA PHE A 942 -4.54 38.90 -11.45
C PHE A 942 -4.65 39.80 -12.69
N PHE A 943 -3.72 40.73 -12.91
CA PHE A 943 -3.75 41.63 -14.07
C PHE A 943 -3.73 40.91 -15.43
N MET A 944 -3.24 39.66 -15.50
CA MET A 944 -3.30 38.84 -16.71
C MET A 944 -4.65 38.15 -16.91
N GLN A 945 -5.44 37.98 -15.84
CA GLN A 945 -6.75 37.32 -15.86
C GLN A 945 -7.87 38.37 -15.85
N VAL A 946 -7.93 39.13 -16.94
CA VAL A 946 -8.89 40.21 -17.16
C VAL A 946 -9.72 39.91 -18.39
N ALA A 947 -11.01 40.30 -18.36
CA ALA A 947 -11.89 40.26 -19.51
C ALA A 947 -12.64 41.59 -19.69
N HIS A 948 -12.86 41.96 -20.95
CA HIS A 948 -13.58 43.16 -21.37
C HIS A 948 -14.95 42.80 -21.96
N LEU A 949 -15.98 43.56 -21.63
CA LEU A 949 -17.33 43.39 -22.17
C LEU A 949 -17.43 44.00 -23.58
N GLU A 950 -17.67 43.17 -24.58
CA GLU A 950 -17.92 43.62 -25.93
C GLU A 950 -19.38 44.10 -26.11
N ARG A 951 -19.64 44.98 -27.09
CA ARG A 951 -20.99 45.51 -27.39
C ARG A 951 -22.07 44.45 -27.63
N THR A 952 -21.65 43.26 -28.07
CA THR A 952 -22.54 42.12 -28.32
C THR A 952 -22.94 41.36 -27.05
N GLY A 953 -22.41 41.76 -25.88
CA GLY A 953 -22.80 41.27 -24.57
C GLY A 953 -22.04 40.04 -24.08
N HIS A 954 -21.02 39.58 -24.81
CA HIS A 954 -20.05 38.58 -24.34
C HIS A 954 -18.76 39.25 -23.85
N TYR A 955 -17.97 38.53 -23.07
CA TYR A 955 -16.66 39.01 -22.62
C TYR A 955 -15.55 38.44 -23.50
N LEU A 956 -14.48 39.22 -23.66
CA LEU A 956 -13.26 38.82 -24.35
C LEU A 956 -12.07 38.91 -23.39
N THR A 957 -11.32 37.82 -23.22
CA THR A 957 -10.12 37.83 -22.38
C THR A 957 -9.00 38.66 -23.01
N ILE A 958 -8.24 39.36 -22.17
CA ILE A 958 -7.17 40.26 -22.61
C ILE A 958 -5.97 39.47 -23.17
N LYS A 959 -5.40 39.95 -24.29
CA LYS A 959 -4.33 39.33 -25.11
C LYS A 959 -4.71 38.04 -25.83
N ASP A 960 -5.33 37.09 -25.15
CA ASP A 960 -5.63 35.76 -25.71
C ASP A 960 -6.97 35.69 -26.49
N ASN A 961 -7.79 36.75 -26.41
CA ASN A 961 -9.03 36.95 -27.16
C ASN A 961 -10.01 35.76 -27.08
N GLN A 962 -10.14 35.13 -25.91
CA GLN A 962 -11.10 34.05 -25.70
C GLN A 962 -12.48 34.61 -25.38
N ILE A 963 -13.49 34.13 -26.09
CA ILE A 963 -14.89 34.50 -25.83
C ILE A 963 -15.36 33.74 -24.59
N VAL A 964 -15.78 34.48 -23.57
CA VAL A 964 -16.22 33.94 -22.28
C VAL A 964 -17.51 34.59 -21.79
N GLN A 965 -18.16 33.93 -20.84
CA GLN A 965 -19.32 34.45 -20.11
C GLN A 965 -19.06 34.43 -18.61
N LEU A 966 -19.75 35.29 -17.86
CA LEU A 966 -19.76 35.19 -16.40
C LEU A 966 -20.35 33.84 -15.99
N HIS A 967 -19.67 33.14 -15.09
CA HIS A 967 -20.18 31.87 -14.59
C HIS A 967 -21.54 32.11 -13.87
N PRO A 968 -22.54 31.23 -14.04
CA PRO A 968 -23.87 31.41 -13.44
C PRO A 968 -23.89 31.48 -11.91
N SER A 969 -22.79 31.11 -11.26
CA SER A 969 -22.63 31.24 -9.81
C SER A 969 -22.19 32.63 -9.35
N SER A 970 -21.89 33.57 -10.24
CA SER A 970 -21.45 34.92 -9.83
C SER A 970 -22.58 35.67 -9.13
N CYS A 971 -22.23 36.48 -8.13
CA CYS A 971 -23.17 37.35 -7.41
C CYS A 971 -23.45 38.68 -8.13
N LEU A 972 -22.77 38.94 -9.25
CA LEU A 972 -22.96 40.17 -10.03
C LEU A 972 -24.35 40.18 -10.67
N ASP A 973 -25.13 41.21 -10.38
CA ASP A 973 -26.46 41.47 -10.93
C ASP A 973 -26.43 42.22 -12.27
N HIS A 974 -25.28 42.81 -12.59
CA HIS A 974 -24.99 43.52 -13.83
C HIS A 974 -23.74 42.95 -14.51
N LYS A 975 -23.44 43.42 -15.73
CA LYS A 975 -22.22 43.09 -16.47
C LYS A 975 -21.27 44.29 -16.44
N PRO A 976 -20.23 44.30 -15.59
CA PRO A 976 -19.23 45.37 -15.59
C PRO A 976 -18.43 45.39 -16.89
N ASP A 977 -18.02 46.56 -17.37
CA ASP A 977 -17.24 46.68 -18.61
C ASP A 977 -15.90 45.95 -18.53
N TRP A 978 -15.27 45.96 -17.35
CA TRP A 978 -13.98 45.32 -17.09
C TRP A 978 -14.06 44.47 -15.84
N VAL A 979 -13.60 43.23 -15.96
CA VAL A 979 -13.63 42.30 -14.85
C VAL A 979 -12.31 41.55 -14.69
N ILE A 980 -11.90 41.33 -13.46
CA ILE A 980 -10.89 40.31 -13.12
C ILE A 980 -11.59 39.00 -12.78
N TYR A 981 -10.94 37.89 -13.07
CA TYR A 981 -11.43 36.56 -12.72
C TYR A 981 -10.33 35.70 -12.10
N ASN A 982 -10.71 34.80 -11.19
CA ASN A 982 -9.78 33.85 -10.59
C ASN A 982 -9.59 32.60 -11.46
N GLU A 983 -10.67 32.08 -12.06
CA GLU A 983 -10.65 30.77 -12.72
C GLU A 983 -11.33 30.80 -14.09
N PHE A 984 -10.71 30.11 -15.05
CA PHE A 984 -11.29 29.84 -16.37
C PHE A 984 -11.88 28.43 -16.38
N VAL A 985 -13.17 28.31 -16.71
CA VAL A 985 -13.91 27.06 -16.68
C VAL A 985 -14.31 26.68 -18.11
N LEU A 986 -13.72 25.59 -18.60
CA LEU A 986 -13.98 25.07 -19.94
C LEU A 986 -15.08 24.00 -19.89
N THR A 987 -16.23 24.31 -20.47
CA THR A 987 -17.36 23.37 -20.64
C THR A 987 -17.88 23.45 -22.08
N THR A 988 -19.14 23.13 -22.35
CA THR A 988 -19.80 23.43 -23.62
C THR A 988 -19.71 24.92 -24.00
N LYS A 989 -19.65 25.80 -22.99
CA LYS A 989 -19.30 27.21 -23.12
C LYS A 989 -18.12 27.54 -22.21
N ASN A 990 -17.36 28.56 -22.57
CA ASN A 990 -16.29 29.05 -21.73
C ASN A 990 -16.85 30.04 -20.71
N TYR A 991 -16.55 29.80 -19.44
CA TYR A 991 -16.95 30.67 -18.34
C TYR A 991 -15.74 31.19 -17.59
N ILE A 992 -15.88 32.39 -17.01
CA ILE A 992 -14.96 32.93 -16.00
C ILE A 992 -15.67 32.93 -14.64
N ARG A 993 -15.00 32.40 -13.62
CA ARG A 993 -15.55 32.17 -12.28
C ARG A 993 -14.79 32.97 -11.22
N THR A 994 -15.54 33.39 -10.21
CA THR A 994 -15.11 34.31 -9.15
C THR A 994 -14.64 35.64 -9.75
N VAL A 995 -15.61 36.48 -10.08
CA VAL A 995 -15.43 37.67 -10.89
C VAL A 995 -15.59 38.93 -10.05
N THR A 996 -14.76 39.95 -10.29
CA THR A 996 -14.84 41.25 -9.61
C THR A 996 -14.68 42.39 -10.60
N ASP A 997 -15.52 43.41 -10.45
CA ASP A 997 -15.47 44.65 -11.23
C ASP A 997 -14.17 45.40 -10.95
N ILE A 998 -13.53 45.94 -11.99
CA ILE A 998 -12.32 46.76 -11.90
C ILE A 998 -12.38 47.96 -12.82
N LYS A 999 -11.61 48.99 -12.50
CA LYS A 999 -11.46 50.13 -13.41
C LYS A 999 -10.25 49.94 -14.33
N PRO A 1000 -10.39 50.23 -15.64
CA PRO A 1000 -9.30 50.06 -16.60
C PRO A 1000 -8.07 50.96 -16.34
N ASP A 1001 -8.22 52.11 -15.66
CA ASP A 1001 -7.07 52.95 -15.30
C ASP A 1001 -6.11 52.27 -14.31
N TRP A 1002 -6.60 51.31 -13.52
CA TRP A 1002 -5.77 50.53 -12.60
C TRP A 1002 -4.84 49.59 -13.34
N LEU A 1003 -5.26 49.05 -14.48
CA LEU A 1003 -4.45 48.13 -15.29
C LEU A 1003 -3.19 48.82 -15.82
N LEU A 1004 -3.35 50.04 -16.35
CA LEU A 1004 -2.25 50.87 -16.87
C LEU A 1004 -1.28 51.32 -15.76
N ARG A 1005 -1.80 51.62 -14.56
CA ARG A 1005 -0.98 52.10 -13.43
C ARG A 1005 -0.25 50.98 -12.69
N ILE A 1006 -0.89 49.83 -12.52
CA ILE A 1006 -0.38 48.73 -11.68
C ILE A 1006 0.49 47.76 -12.50
N ALA A 1007 0.10 47.47 -13.74
CA ALA A 1007 0.80 46.50 -14.59
C ALA A 1007 1.15 47.09 -15.98
N PRO A 1008 1.89 48.22 -16.05
CA PRO A 1008 2.19 48.89 -17.32
C PRO A 1008 2.97 48.00 -18.30
N GLN A 1009 3.86 47.13 -17.80
CA GLN A 1009 4.65 46.21 -18.64
C GLN A 1009 3.75 45.20 -19.38
N TYR A 1010 2.67 44.74 -18.75
CA TYR A 1010 1.73 43.82 -19.41
C TYR A 1010 0.76 44.57 -20.32
N TYR A 1011 0.27 45.74 -19.89
CA TYR A 1011 -0.64 46.61 -20.63
C TYR A 1011 0.08 47.61 -21.54
N ASP A 1012 1.24 47.24 -22.07
CA ASP A 1012 1.94 48.00 -23.10
C ASP A 1012 1.12 48.03 -24.39
N LEU A 1013 0.62 49.22 -24.73
CA LEU A 1013 -0.28 49.46 -25.87
C LEU A 1013 0.42 49.24 -27.22
N GLN A 1014 1.76 49.25 -27.29
CA GLN A 1014 2.49 48.96 -28.53
C GLN A 1014 2.30 47.48 -28.92
N ASN A 1015 2.38 46.59 -27.94
CA ASN A 1015 2.30 45.14 -28.13
C ASN A 1015 0.90 44.56 -27.88
N PHE A 1016 -0.09 45.40 -27.57
CA PHE A 1016 -1.46 44.99 -27.28
C PHE A 1016 -2.26 44.71 -28.58
N PRO A 1017 -3.01 43.60 -28.67
CA PRO A 1017 -3.80 43.28 -29.87
C PRO A 1017 -4.90 44.30 -30.15
N GLN A 1018 -5.25 44.48 -31.42
CA GLN A 1018 -6.31 45.41 -31.81
C GLN A 1018 -7.69 44.86 -31.44
N CYS A 1019 -8.35 45.47 -30.45
CA CYS A 1019 -9.71 45.14 -30.00
C CYS A 1019 -10.39 46.37 -29.36
N GLU A 1020 -11.66 46.27 -28.98
CA GLU A 1020 -12.38 47.37 -28.31
C GLU A 1020 -11.72 47.76 -26.98
N ALA A 1021 -11.22 46.77 -26.24
CA ALA A 1021 -10.46 46.96 -25.01
C ALA A 1021 -9.22 47.87 -25.20
N LYS A 1022 -8.44 47.65 -26.28
CA LYS A 1022 -7.27 48.50 -26.60
C LYS A 1022 -7.67 49.95 -26.83
N ARG A 1023 -8.74 50.19 -27.61
CA ARG A 1023 -9.22 51.55 -27.90
C ARG A 1023 -9.65 52.28 -26.63
N GLN A 1024 -10.30 51.59 -25.70
CA GLN A 1024 -10.66 52.18 -24.41
C GLN A 1024 -9.40 52.52 -23.60
N LEU A 1025 -8.41 51.63 -23.54
CA LEU A 1025 -7.16 51.87 -22.83
C LEU A 1025 -6.36 53.04 -23.43
N GLU A 1026 -6.33 53.18 -24.77
CA GLU A 1026 -5.69 54.31 -25.46
C GLU A 1026 -6.34 55.65 -25.08
N VAL A 1027 -7.67 55.71 -25.04
CA VAL A 1027 -8.42 56.91 -24.61
C VAL A 1027 -8.12 57.25 -23.15
N ILE A 1028 -8.02 56.24 -22.29
CA ILE A 1028 -7.71 56.44 -20.87
C ILE A 1028 -6.26 56.90 -20.69
N GLN A 1029 -5.30 56.31 -21.41
CA GLN A 1029 -3.90 56.71 -21.39
C GLN A 1029 -3.74 58.17 -21.83
N ALA A 1030 -4.34 58.56 -22.96
CA ALA A 1030 -4.32 59.95 -23.43
C ALA A 1030 -4.90 60.93 -22.40
N ARG A 1031 -5.95 60.52 -21.68
CA ARG A 1031 -6.55 61.32 -20.60
C ARG A 1031 -5.64 61.43 -19.37
N LEU A 1032 -4.92 60.36 -19.03
CA LEU A 1032 -3.94 60.34 -17.94
C LEU A 1032 -2.74 61.23 -18.26
N ASP A 1033 -2.21 61.14 -19.48
CA ASP A 1033 -1.10 61.96 -19.96
C ASP A 1033 -1.49 63.45 -19.98
N SER A 1034 -2.70 63.76 -20.44
CA SER A 1034 -3.24 65.13 -20.42
C SER A 1034 -3.38 65.70 -19.00
N LYS A 1035 -3.75 64.87 -18.02
CA LYS A 1035 -3.83 65.29 -16.61
C LYS A 1035 -2.47 65.49 -15.98
N GLN A 1036 -1.51 64.61 -16.24
CA GLN A 1036 -0.13 64.79 -15.76
C GLN A 1036 0.50 66.06 -16.34
N TYR A 1037 0.21 66.38 -17.60
CA TYR A 1037 0.65 67.63 -18.22
C TYR A 1037 0.03 68.88 -17.56
N GLN A 1038 -1.20 68.78 -17.04
CA GLN A 1038 -1.87 69.86 -16.30
C GLN A 1038 -1.40 70.00 -14.84
N GLU A 1039 -0.98 68.92 -14.19
CA GLU A 1039 -0.45 68.92 -12.81
C GLU A 1039 1.05 69.26 -12.73
N GLY A 1040 1.76 69.23 -13.87
CA GLY A 1040 3.17 69.57 -14.01
C GLY A 1040 3.46 71.05 -14.35
N PHE A 1041 2.47 71.94 -14.22
CA PHE A 1041 2.59 73.39 -14.42
C PHE A 1041 2.07 74.18 -13.21
#